data_AF-A0A1G8ASX2-F1
#
_entry.id   AF-A0A1G8ASX2-F1
#
_cell.length_a   1.000
_cell.length_b   1.000
_cell.length_c   1.000
_cell.angle_alpha   90.00
_cell.angle_beta   90.00
_cell.angle_gamma   90.00
#
_symmetry.space_group_name_H-M   'P 1'
#
loop_
_entity.id
_entity.type
_entity.pdbx_description
1 polymer ?
#
loop_
_entity_poly.entity_id
_entity_poly.type
_entity_poly.pdbx_seq_one_letter_code
_entity_poly.pdbx_strand_id
1 'polypeptide(L)'
;MSYNPKSYRKFLAGSVSAAMAATTFGAVAPVDVETADAAEAFPDVSNDYWASESIQRLADNSIIGGFEDGTYGPGLEIKRGQVAAMLVAAFDLEVDENASAPFEDLTDESYFTPYAAAVKEAGLIKGREDNTVFAAGMDLSRQQMATILVRAFDLEHRDDVDAVVNDLDEANASHKENIEILAQYGITNTGDGNFRPKETVTRAQFAVFLDRALDLEQDIANVSSVQAVDSTTVEVSLDSQVENVQADDFAFDPELAVEEAEVIAPADSEASEDAEGSVVRLTTEEQTGNQEYALSYKGEATDESITGIAPELAVENAAAVTPTSVEVTFNQEVEEFDRNDVVLEADNGEREFVSDVTLAEDGQSATLDLYNQLSDETSYDVTVETGEESVTGSFDYIVGDIAEIEVSDQAIKAGEETDIEYKVFTTTGLDVTETEDVTFHSTGDISADGSVKLADGESIFATIEAGDVESDRFKITGNDSEATELVDYTVGAASWDDDEFESDQQIALGQTGELNVLFHDQYGEQVSNDTTFETLTPGVLIVDKQNGTLTPRSEGTADVRVTNGDVSEIITIDVVAEPELNGIVLDNEKAEDGSLSINPNVNESTTLDVQLQDQHGDDFSQEEELTVEVDGESIEADSEVTTNADGSAAITLNTVAEEFGTSTVTVSNEDGSISESIDVNVVEAGEVEDYELSGLTDLDLNGENNEDTQATTTLELFPVDENGVEVDGAVEAEWTVENEDGEEVDTYTGTAAELGVGGDLDLEGESEGTYTVKAEIGSLEVVNTTFELVDTTEETEYVASQTQDEVELTYDEEVNEVLQDAFEVTEEGSSKAVDIDGFDYDSDNVSVVDNDGSVDEDGTATLYVDTITVDDDNEVDVDFSIDVNVDQTIANVSDQEELSAALEDGSVKTINLDGETEFDAFAVTRDDVTINGNGADIAVGDIQGYGTAAGIAVDASGVVINDVTISGDGSGNGIIGSGEDVEFTVNNADVSDVTTGIYANAAQESDAALTAENNTFTNVEAGIGGTENATIDVTNNTFKDAGEGIGLGGGVTVTGADDDEFATYLEDENTFEDVDTEVKNYR
;
A
#
# COMPACT_ATOMS: atom_id res chain seq x y z
N MET A 1 -45.33 0.63 -2.22
CA MET A 1 -45.27 -0.15 -0.97
C MET A 1 -46.55 -0.96 -0.85
N SER A 2 -46.53 -2.19 -1.37
CA SER A 2 -47.58 -3.19 -1.15
C SER A 2 -47.03 -4.19 -0.15
N TYR A 3 -47.75 -4.44 0.94
CA TYR A 3 -47.33 -5.33 2.01
C TYR A 3 -47.69 -6.78 1.65
N ASN A 4 -46.69 -7.66 1.58
CA ASN A 4 -46.84 -9.08 1.25
C ASN A 4 -46.47 -9.94 2.48
N PRO A 5 -47.45 -10.47 3.24
CA PRO A 5 -47.18 -11.31 4.40
C PRO A 5 -47.06 -12.79 3.99
N LYS A 6 -45.88 -13.20 3.53
CA LYS A 6 -45.48 -14.62 3.34
C LYS A 6 -44.12 -14.95 3.97
N SER A 7 -43.70 -14.21 5.00
CA SER A 7 -42.43 -14.44 5.71
C SER A 7 -42.60 -14.21 7.21
N TYR A 8 -42.90 -15.29 7.94
CA TYR A 8 -42.74 -15.39 9.40
C TYR A 8 -42.39 -16.84 9.78
N ARG A 9 -41.30 -17.34 9.20
CA ARG A 9 -40.44 -18.37 9.81
C ARG A 9 -39.00 -17.87 9.67
N LYS A 10 -38.53 -17.09 10.65
CA LYS A 10 -37.09 -16.88 10.90
C LYS A 10 -36.71 -17.78 12.07
N PHE A 11 -35.74 -18.68 11.91
CA PHE A 11 -34.30 -18.40 11.96
C PHE A 11 -33.85 -17.94 13.36
N LEU A 12 -33.33 -18.91 14.13
CA LEU A 12 -32.51 -18.69 15.32
C LEU A 12 -31.30 -19.62 15.27
N ALA A 13 -30.32 -19.25 14.45
CA ALA A 13 -28.93 -19.60 14.70
C ALA A 13 -28.35 -18.55 15.67
N GLY A 14 -27.69 -18.99 16.74
CA GLY A 14 -27.14 -18.09 17.77
C GLY A 14 -26.71 -18.86 19.01
N SER A 15 -25.49 -18.60 19.48
CA SER A 15 -24.72 -19.50 20.36
C SER A 15 -24.68 -19.07 21.85
N VAL A 16 -23.95 -19.86 22.66
CA VAL A 16 -23.35 -19.54 23.97
C VAL A 16 -24.15 -19.81 25.28
N SER A 17 -23.77 -20.91 25.92
CA SER A 17 -23.42 -21.10 27.36
C SER A 17 -24.32 -20.66 28.53
N ALA A 18 -24.74 -21.71 29.26
CA ALA A 18 -24.53 -21.93 30.71
C ALA A 18 -25.37 -21.21 31.81
N ALA A 19 -25.87 -22.06 32.70
CA ALA A 19 -26.19 -21.88 34.12
C ALA A 19 -27.41 -21.05 34.55
N MET A 20 -28.38 -21.73 35.19
CA MET A 20 -28.66 -21.56 36.63
C MET A 20 -29.60 -22.68 37.15
N ALA A 21 -29.44 -23.07 38.42
CA ALA A 21 -30.08 -24.26 39.01
C ALA A 21 -31.28 -23.95 39.91
N ALA A 22 -32.28 -24.86 39.99
CA ALA A 22 -33.20 -24.94 41.14
C ALA A 22 -33.97 -26.30 41.29
N THR A 23 -33.33 -27.28 41.92
CA THR A 23 -33.91 -28.16 42.97
C THR A 23 -35.36 -28.71 42.87
N THR A 24 -35.45 -30.00 42.49
CA THR A 24 -36.17 -31.08 43.21
C THR A 24 -37.62 -30.89 43.73
N PHE A 25 -38.59 -31.37 42.97
CA PHE A 25 -39.72 -32.24 43.40
C PHE A 25 -40.19 -32.99 42.14
N GLY A 26 -40.46 -34.29 42.10
CA GLY A 26 -40.32 -35.39 43.06
C GLY A 26 -40.87 -36.64 42.36
N ALA A 27 -40.14 -37.77 42.41
CA ALA A 27 -40.43 -38.91 41.52
C ALA A 27 -41.86 -39.47 41.66
N VAL A 28 -42.58 -39.52 40.54
CA VAL A 28 -43.74 -40.39 40.34
C VAL A 28 -43.38 -41.32 39.18
N ALA A 29 -43.63 -42.62 39.36
CA ALA A 29 -43.29 -43.64 38.37
C ALA A 29 -44.08 -43.45 37.06
N PRO A 30 -43.61 -43.97 35.91
CA PRO A 30 -44.48 -44.12 34.75
C PRO A 30 -45.69 -44.95 35.17
N VAL A 31 -46.87 -44.39 34.98
CA VAL A 31 -48.13 -45.14 34.98
C VAL A 31 -48.37 -45.48 33.52
N ASP A 32 -48.37 -46.78 33.20
CA ASP A 32 -48.89 -47.26 31.93
C ASP A 32 -50.32 -46.74 31.76
N VAL A 33 -50.52 -45.85 30.80
CA VAL A 33 -51.86 -45.51 30.30
C VAL A 33 -52.05 -46.34 29.04
N GLU A 34 -52.83 -47.41 29.16
CA GLU A 34 -53.28 -48.20 28.01
C GLU A 34 -54.05 -47.31 27.04
N THR A 35 -53.99 -47.61 25.74
CA THR A 35 -54.69 -46.87 24.68
C THR A 35 -56.19 -46.72 24.99
N ALA A 36 -56.60 -45.48 25.18
CA ALA A 36 -57.90 -45.07 25.68
C ALA A 36 -58.96 -45.04 24.56
N ASP A 37 -59.91 -45.96 24.62
CA ASP A 37 -61.07 -45.98 23.71
C ASP A 37 -62.02 -44.80 24.03
N ALA A 38 -62.70 -44.25 23.03
CA ALA A 38 -63.15 -42.83 22.98
C ALA A 38 -64.24 -42.36 23.99
N ALA A 39 -64.54 -43.15 25.02
CA ALA A 39 -65.32 -42.75 26.20
C ALA A 39 -64.45 -42.49 27.45
N GLU A 40 -63.12 -42.62 27.36
CA GLU A 40 -62.22 -42.34 28.49
C GLU A 40 -61.83 -40.86 28.60
N ALA A 41 -61.70 -40.11 27.50
CA ALA A 41 -61.45 -38.66 27.56
C ALA A 41 -62.64 -37.87 28.14
N PHE A 42 -63.88 -38.21 27.74
CA PHE A 42 -65.08 -37.49 28.17
C PHE A 42 -66.28 -38.44 28.44
N PRO A 43 -66.91 -38.40 29.64
CA PRO A 43 -67.91 -39.38 30.08
C PRO A 43 -69.29 -39.24 29.43
N ASP A 44 -69.51 -38.20 28.62
CA ASP A 44 -70.74 -37.99 27.83
C ASP A 44 -70.56 -38.30 26.33
N VAL A 45 -69.37 -38.72 25.92
CA VAL A 45 -69.08 -39.34 24.63
C VAL A 45 -68.99 -40.86 24.83
N SER A 46 -69.56 -41.63 23.91
CA SER A 46 -69.50 -43.10 23.93
C SER A 46 -68.66 -43.56 22.75
N ASN A 47 -67.94 -44.69 22.86
CA ASN A 47 -67.14 -45.24 21.74
C ASN A 47 -67.99 -45.39 20.47
N ASP A 48 -69.26 -45.83 20.60
CA ASP A 48 -70.22 -45.97 19.50
C ASP A 48 -70.78 -44.62 18.96
N TYR A 49 -70.34 -43.47 19.47
CA TYR A 49 -70.77 -42.15 19.00
C TYR A 49 -70.06 -41.80 17.68
N TRP A 50 -70.79 -41.32 16.68
CA TRP A 50 -70.29 -41.14 15.31
C TRP A 50 -69.08 -40.18 15.14
N ALA A 51 -68.77 -39.38 16.16
CA ALA A 51 -67.65 -38.44 16.20
C ALA A 51 -66.62 -38.81 17.29
N SER A 52 -66.71 -40.01 17.88
CA SER A 52 -65.90 -40.43 19.02
C SER A 52 -64.41 -40.43 18.68
N GLU A 53 -64.03 -41.04 17.55
CA GLU A 53 -62.64 -41.11 17.07
C GLU A 53 -62.00 -39.73 16.89
N SER A 54 -62.65 -38.80 16.16
CA SER A 54 -62.15 -37.43 15.97
C SER A 54 -62.09 -36.63 17.27
N ILE A 55 -63.03 -36.84 18.20
CA ILE A 55 -63.00 -36.20 19.52
C ILE A 55 -61.83 -36.76 20.35
N GLN A 56 -61.54 -38.06 20.25
CA GLN A 56 -60.42 -38.68 20.96
C GLN A 56 -59.08 -38.20 20.39
N ARG A 57 -58.85 -38.27 19.06
CA ARG A 57 -57.62 -37.79 18.42
C ARG A 57 -57.30 -36.33 18.75
N LEU A 58 -58.29 -35.43 18.66
CA LEU A 58 -58.07 -34.03 19.01
C LEU A 58 -57.87 -33.79 20.52
N ALA A 59 -58.36 -34.68 21.38
CA ALA A 59 -58.12 -34.59 22.83
C ALA A 59 -56.73 -35.12 23.20
N ASP A 60 -56.28 -36.22 22.57
CA ASP A 60 -54.95 -36.79 22.76
C ASP A 60 -53.86 -35.80 22.31
N ASN A 61 -54.07 -35.10 21.19
CA ASN A 61 -53.21 -34.01 20.71
C ASN A 61 -53.42 -32.67 21.47
N SER A 62 -54.19 -32.65 22.57
CA SER A 62 -54.48 -31.46 23.39
C SER A 62 -55.17 -30.28 22.67
N ILE A 63 -55.66 -30.48 21.44
CA ILE A 63 -56.34 -29.47 20.61
C ILE A 63 -57.74 -29.12 21.16
N ILE A 64 -58.43 -30.08 21.79
CA ILE A 64 -59.76 -29.85 22.38
C ILE A 64 -59.86 -30.23 23.87
N GLY A 65 -60.52 -29.35 24.63
CA GLY A 65 -60.88 -29.57 26.03
C GLY A 65 -62.39 -29.72 26.26
N GLY A 66 -62.71 -30.29 27.43
CA GLY A 66 -64.07 -30.37 27.98
C GLY A 66 -64.48 -29.13 28.78
N PHE A 67 -65.68 -29.17 29.37
CA PHE A 67 -66.16 -28.22 30.35
C PHE A 67 -65.63 -28.55 31.76
N GLU A 68 -65.76 -27.61 32.70
CA GLU A 68 -65.32 -27.77 34.11
C GLU A 68 -65.95 -28.98 34.85
N ASP A 69 -67.08 -29.50 34.35
CA ASP A 69 -67.73 -30.71 34.90
C ASP A 69 -67.18 -32.02 34.32
N GLY A 70 -66.17 -31.95 33.46
CA GLY A 70 -65.51 -33.06 32.79
C GLY A 70 -66.20 -33.53 31.50
N THR A 71 -67.32 -32.93 31.08
CA THR A 71 -68.04 -33.33 29.86
C THR A 71 -67.52 -32.63 28.60
N TYR A 72 -67.64 -33.25 27.43
CA TYR A 72 -67.34 -32.58 26.16
C TYR A 72 -68.52 -31.75 25.64
N GLY A 73 -69.76 -32.17 25.91
CA GLY A 73 -70.97 -31.57 25.36
C GLY A 73 -71.07 -31.67 23.83
N PRO A 74 -70.96 -32.87 23.22
CA PRO A 74 -70.86 -33.05 21.76
C PRO A 74 -72.06 -32.49 20.97
N GLY A 75 -73.24 -32.48 21.60
CA GLY A 75 -74.49 -31.96 21.02
C GLY A 75 -74.78 -30.49 21.32
N LEU A 76 -73.85 -29.74 21.91
CA LEU A 76 -73.98 -28.29 22.10
C LEU A 76 -73.46 -27.55 20.87
N GLU A 77 -74.11 -26.45 20.50
CA GLU A 77 -73.64 -25.53 19.46
C GLU A 77 -72.29 -24.91 19.86
N ILE A 78 -71.32 -24.91 18.94
CA ILE A 78 -69.99 -24.39 19.22
C ILE A 78 -69.94 -22.87 19.15
N LYS A 79 -69.33 -22.26 20.18
CA LYS A 79 -69.16 -20.82 20.25
C LYS A 79 -67.93 -20.36 19.48
N ARG A 80 -68.03 -19.21 18.81
CA ARG A 80 -66.94 -18.63 18.02
C ARG A 80 -65.63 -18.42 18.81
N GLY A 81 -65.73 -18.06 20.09
CA GLY A 81 -64.57 -17.99 20.99
C GLY A 81 -63.94 -19.34 21.33
N GLN A 82 -64.72 -20.43 21.37
CA GLN A 82 -64.19 -21.79 21.56
C GLN A 82 -63.44 -22.26 20.32
N VAL A 83 -63.93 -21.92 19.12
CA VAL A 83 -63.23 -22.22 17.85
C VAL A 83 -61.88 -21.52 17.79
N ALA A 84 -61.77 -20.27 18.25
CA ALA A 84 -60.48 -19.59 18.30
C ALA A 84 -59.46 -20.31 19.20
N ALA A 85 -59.88 -20.74 20.41
CA ALA A 85 -59.01 -21.52 21.30
C ALA A 85 -58.59 -22.88 20.69
N MET A 86 -59.48 -23.56 19.97
CA MET A 86 -59.16 -24.81 19.27
C MET A 86 -58.17 -24.60 18.11
N LEU A 87 -58.27 -23.49 17.37
CA LEU A 87 -57.32 -23.18 16.29
C LEU A 87 -55.94 -22.77 16.84
N VAL A 88 -55.91 -22.00 17.93
CA VAL A 88 -54.65 -21.70 18.63
C VAL A 88 -53.92 -22.97 19.04
N ALA A 89 -54.64 -23.94 19.61
CA ALA A 89 -54.04 -25.22 19.99
C ALA A 89 -53.70 -26.14 18.80
N ALA A 90 -54.46 -26.06 17.70
CA ALA A 90 -54.19 -26.87 16.49
C ALA A 90 -52.95 -26.41 15.71
N PHE A 91 -52.63 -25.12 15.75
CA PHE A 91 -51.52 -24.49 15.02
C PHE A 91 -50.40 -23.98 15.95
N ASP A 92 -50.41 -24.41 17.22
CA ASP A 92 -49.50 -23.98 18.30
C ASP A 92 -49.19 -22.47 18.32
N LEU A 93 -50.23 -21.65 18.14
CA LEU A 93 -50.08 -20.20 18.02
C LEU A 93 -49.71 -19.57 19.37
N GLU A 94 -48.75 -18.65 19.37
CA GLU A 94 -48.35 -17.91 20.57
C GLU A 94 -49.54 -17.12 21.16
N VAL A 95 -49.70 -17.17 22.49
CA VAL A 95 -50.79 -16.51 23.22
C VAL A 95 -50.22 -15.57 24.28
N ASP A 96 -50.25 -14.27 24.02
CA ASP A 96 -50.05 -13.27 25.08
C ASP A 96 -51.28 -13.20 25.99
N GLU A 97 -51.15 -13.73 27.22
CA GLU A 97 -52.18 -13.65 28.26
C GLU A 97 -52.60 -12.20 28.62
N ASN A 98 -51.79 -11.20 28.25
CA ASN A 98 -52.02 -9.77 28.53
C ASN A 98 -52.44 -8.96 27.28
N ALA A 99 -52.78 -9.64 26.17
CA ALA A 99 -53.11 -8.99 24.90
C ALA A 99 -54.23 -7.94 25.04
N SER A 100 -54.04 -6.77 24.43
CA SER A 100 -55.09 -5.74 24.36
C SER A 100 -56.25 -6.16 23.47
N ALA A 101 -57.49 -5.83 23.84
CA ALA A 101 -58.71 -6.20 23.14
C ALA A 101 -58.69 -5.81 21.64
N PRO A 102 -58.60 -6.78 20.71
CA PRO A 102 -58.42 -6.48 19.29
C PRO A 102 -59.76 -6.22 18.54
N PHE A 103 -60.89 -6.23 19.26
CA PHE A 103 -62.25 -6.05 18.75
C PHE A 103 -63.11 -5.27 19.77
N GLU A 104 -64.03 -4.44 19.30
CA GLU A 104 -64.81 -3.49 20.12
C GLU A 104 -65.78 -4.14 21.12
N ASP A 105 -66.14 -5.41 20.92
CA ASP A 105 -67.03 -6.18 21.80
C ASP A 105 -66.29 -6.98 22.88
N LEU A 106 -64.95 -6.89 22.92
CA LEU A 106 -64.10 -7.49 23.95
C LEU A 106 -63.47 -6.41 24.85
N THR A 107 -62.98 -6.85 26.01
CA THR A 107 -62.20 -6.04 26.95
C THR A 107 -60.91 -6.77 27.27
N ASP A 108 -59.86 -6.07 27.68
CA ASP A 108 -58.57 -6.71 28.01
C ASP A 108 -58.73 -7.83 29.07
N GLU A 109 -59.62 -7.64 30.06
CA GLU A 109 -59.95 -8.64 31.10
C GLU A 109 -60.83 -9.84 30.60
N SER A 110 -61.17 -9.95 29.32
CA SER A 110 -62.03 -11.03 28.79
C SER A 110 -61.22 -12.28 28.48
N TYR A 111 -61.69 -13.44 28.98
CA TYR A 111 -61.09 -14.77 28.71
C TYR A 111 -60.82 -15.07 27.23
N PHE A 112 -61.65 -14.55 26.31
CA PHE A 112 -61.47 -14.77 24.87
C PHE A 112 -60.51 -13.79 24.20
N THR A 113 -59.98 -12.78 24.91
CA THR A 113 -59.14 -11.73 24.31
C THR A 113 -57.79 -12.24 23.81
N PRO A 114 -57.00 -13.01 24.60
CA PRO A 114 -55.74 -13.59 24.11
C PRO A 114 -55.93 -14.44 22.85
N TYR A 115 -56.87 -15.39 22.90
CA TYR A 115 -57.18 -16.25 21.75
C TYR A 115 -57.70 -15.47 20.54
N ALA A 116 -58.47 -14.39 20.73
CA ALA A 116 -58.98 -13.55 19.65
C ALA A 116 -57.89 -12.65 19.04
N ALA A 117 -56.81 -12.35 19.78
CA ALA A 117 -55.63 -11.68 19.24
C ALA A 117 -54.83 -12.62 18.35
N ALA A 118 -54.41 -13.79 18.89
CA ALA A 118 -53.61 -14.78 18.17
C ALA A 118 -54.23 -15.20 16.82
N VAL A 119 -55.52 -15.58 16.79
CA VAL A 119 -56.19 -15.96 15.52
C VAL A 119 -56.46 -14.81 14.56
N LYS A 120 -56.36 -13.54 15.02
CA LYS A 120 -56.50 -12.36 14.16
C LYS A 120 -55.15 -11.99 13.55
N GLU A 121 -54.09 -12.09 14.33
CA GLU A 121 -52.69 -11.89 13.93
C GLU A 121 -52.25 -12.93 12.91
N ALA A 122 -52.48 -14.22 13.20
CA ALA A 122 -52.35 -15.31 12.23
C ALA A 122 -53.39 -15.24 11.06
N GLY A 123 -54.23 -14.20 11.00
CA GLY A 123 -55.18 -13.96 9.90
C GLY A 123 -56.40 -14.88 9.84
N LEU A 124 -56.41 -15.99 10.59
CA LEU A 124 -57.42 -17.06 10.55
C LEU A 124 -58.85 -16.52 10.74
N ILE A 125 -59.09 -15.71 11.77
CA ILE A 125 -60.39 -15.12 12.11
C ILE A 125 -60.31 -13.59 12.14
N LYS A 126 -60.63 -12.97 11.00
CA LYS A 126 -60.56 -11.51 10.79
C LYS A 126 -61.62 -10.67 11.54
N GLY A 127 -62.66 -11.28 12.10
CA GLY A 127 -63.78 -10.60 12.77
C GLY A 127 -65.08 -10.54 11.95
N ARG A 128 -65.98 -9.63 12.30
CA ARG A 128 -67.27 -9.30 11.65
C ARG A 128 -67.50 -7.78 11.73
N GLU A 129 -68.50 -7.29 10.99
CA GLU A 129 -68.87 -5.86 10.93
C GLU A 129 -67.63 -4.99 10.63
N ASP A 130 -67.12 -5.13 9.41
CA ASP A 130 -65.88 -4.50 8.93
C ASP A 130 -64.65 -4.77 9.83
N ASN A 131 -64.56 -6.03 10.31
CA ASN A 131 -63.51 -6.56 11.20
C ASN A 131 -63.43 -5.90 12.60
N THR A 132 -64.49 -5.20 13.04
CA THR A 132 -64.54 -4.51 14.34
C THR A 132 -65.07 -5.38 15.49
N VAL A 133 -65.89 -6.41 15.19
CA VAL A 133 -66.58 -7.23 16.20
C VAL A 133 -66.15 -8.70 16.11
N PHE A 134 -65.76 -9.30 17.23
CA PHE A 134 -65.39 -10.72 17.32
C PHE A 134 -66.62 -11.64 17.48
N ALA A 135 -67.53 -11.26 18.40
CA ALA A 135 -68.71 -12.00 18.82
C ALA A 135 -68.42 -13.39 19.44
N ALA A 136 -67.58 -13.45 20.48
CA ALA A 136 -67.12 -14.70 21.13
C ALA A 136 -68.27 -15.67 21.50
N GLY A 137 -69.37 -15.16 22.06
CA GLY A 137 -70.52 -15.95 22.52
C GLY A 137 -71.53 -16.36 21.43
N MET A 138 -71.27 -16.02 20.17
CA MET A 138 -72.12 -16.34 19.03
C MET A 138 -71.92 -17.80 18.60
N ASP A 139 -73.02 -18.49 18.27
CA ASP A 139 -72.99 -19.82 17.65
C ASP A 139 -72.45 -19.73 16.22
N LEU A 140 -71.52 -20.61 15.86
CA LEU A 140 -70.91 -20.58 14.53
C LEU A 140 -71.82 -21.27 13.50
N SER A 141 -72.11 -20.60 12.38
CA SER A 141 -72.85 -21.21 11.26
C SER A 141 -71.92 -22.00 10.32
N ARG A 142 -72.44 -23.04 9.67
CA ARG A 142 -71.68 -23.94 8.80
C ARG A 142 -70.93 -23.20 7.68
N GLN A 143 -71.56 -22.19 7.06
CA GLN A 143 -70.90 -21.35 6.05
C GLN A 143 -69.72 -20.52 6.60
N GLN A 144 -69.73 -20.16 7.90
CA GLN A 144 -68.66 -19.39 8.52
C GLN A 144 -67.52 -20.28 8.99
N MET A 145 -67.84 -21.49 9.47
CA MET A 145 -66.86 -22.56 9.69
C MET A 145 -66.09 -22.86 8.40
N ALA A 146 -66.77 -22.91 7.24
CA ALA A 146 -66.11 -23.14 5.96
C ALA A 146 -64.99 -22.12 5.68
N THR A 147 -65.30 -20.83 5.72
CA THR A 147 -64.30 -19.75 5.54
C THR A 147 -63.25 -19.66 6.66
N ILE A 148 -63.45 -20.31 7.80
CA ILE A 148 -62.43 -20.40 8.86
C ILE A 148 -61.45 -21.54 8.54
N LEU A 149 -61.95 -22.75 8.27
CA LEU A 149 -61.08 -23.90 7.98
C LEU A 149 -60.32 -23.73 6.67
N VAL A 150 -60.95 -23.23 5.59
CA VAL A 150 -60.25 -22.94 4.33
C VAL A 150 -59.10 -21.97 4.52
N ARG A 151 -59.25 -20.95 5.37
CA ARG A 151 -58.15 -20.02 5.68
C ARG A 151 -57.12 -20.60 6.65
N ALA A 152 -57.53 -21.48 7.54
CA ALA A 152 -56.62 -22.09 8.53
C ALA A 152 -55.64 -23.07 7.90
N PHE A 153 -56.10 -23.81 6.89
CA PHE A 153 -55.31 -24.82 6.17
C PHE A 153 -54.93 -24.36 4.74
N ASP A 154 -54.98 -23.04 4.48
CA ASP A 154 -54.78 -22.35 3.19
C ASP A 154 -55.29 -23.12 1.94
N LEU A 155 -56.48 -23.71 2.04
CA LEU A 155 -56.99 -24.67 1.05
C LEU A 155 -57.41 -23.95 -0.25
N GLU A 156 -56.77 -24.30 -1.35
CA GLU A 156 -57.05 -23.71 -2.66
C GLU A 156 -58.24 -24.36 -3.39
N HIS A 157 -58.67 -23.76 -4.50
CA HIS A 157 -59.71 -24.35 -5.35
C HIS A 157 -59.15 -25.45 -6.24
N ARG A 158 -59.81 -26.61 -6.25
CA ARG A 158 -59.38 -27.78 -7.02
C ARG A 158 -60.14 -27.93 -8.33
N ASP A 159 -59.59 -27.42 -9.42
CA ASP A 159 -60.16 -27.54 -10.77
C ASP A 159 -60.31 -29.01 -11.25
N ASP A 160 -59.59 -29.95 -10.63
CA ASP A 160 -59.64 -31.39 -10.93
C ASP A 160 -60.81 -32.13 -10.25
N VAL A 161 -61.49 -31.51 -9.27
CA VAL A 161 -62.55 -32.15 -8.46
C VAL A 161 -63.88 -31.39 -8.53
N ASP A 162 -64.85 -31.93 -9.27
CA ASP A 162 -66.26 -31.48 -9.29
C ASP A 162 -66.98 -31.85 -7.96
N ALA A 163 -67.05 -30.93 -7.00
CA ALA A 163 -67.82 -31.12 -5.76
C ALA A 163 -69.30 -30.72 -5.90
N VAL A 164 -70.23 -31.65 -5.61
CA VAL A 164 -71.69 -31.40 -5.72
C VAL A 164 -72.30 -31.04 -4.36
N VAL A 165 -72.56 -29.74 -4.15
CA VAL A 165 -73.28 -29.21 -2.98
C VAL A 165 -74.68 -28.72 -3.39
N ASN A 166 -75.72 -29.46 -3.03
CA ASN A 166 -77.08 -29.27 -3.58
C ASN A 166 -77.76 -27.95 -3.17
N ASP A 167 -77.39 -27.39 -2.01
CA ASP A 167 -78.00 -26.19 -1.39
C ASP A 167 -77.01 -25.02 -1.27
N LEU A 168 -75.96 -25.00 -2.11
CA LEU A 168 -74.99 -23.91 -2.14
C LEU A 168 -75.62 -22.55 -2.48
N ASP A 169 -76.72 -22.53 -3.23
CA ASP A 169 -77.44 -21.31 -3.55
C ASP A 169 -78.04 -20.62 -2.30
N GLU A 170 -78.28 -21.38 -1.24
CA GLU A 170 -78.74 -20.88 0.06
C GLU A 170 -77.65 -20.15 0.87
N ALA A 171 -76.37 -20.34 0.57
CA ALA A 171 -75.26 -19.71 1.30
C ALA A 171 -75.10 -18.22 0.95
N ASN A 172 -74.51 -17.44 1.86
CA ASN A 172 -74.06 -16.08 1.52
C ASN A 172 -72.95 -16.14 0.47
N ALA A 173 -72.96 -15.23 -0.50
CA ALA A 173 -71.99 -15.16 -1.59
C ALA A 173 -70.53 -15.19 -1.11
N SER A 174 -70.21 -14.53 0.02
CA SER A 174 -68.87 -14.49 0.62
C SER A 174 -68.35 -15.83 1.16
N HIS A 175 -69.18 -16.88 1.17
CA HIS A 175 -68.84 -18.18 1.74
C HIS A 175 -68.98 -19.34 0.74
N LYS A 176 -69.46 -19.12 -0.48
CA LYS A 176 -69.79 -20.21 -1.44
C LYS A 176 -68.56 -21.02 -1.86
N GLU A 177 -67.56 -20.34 -2.38
CA GLU A 177 -66.27 -20.90 -2.79
C GLU A 177 -65.63 -21.74 -1.67
N ASN A 178 -65.60 -21.21 -0.44
CA ASN A 178 -65.08 -21.94 0.73
C ASN A 178 -65.88 -23.22 1.06
N ILE A 179 -67.19 -23.27 0.74
CA ILE A 179 -68.01 -24.47 0.92
C ILE A 179 -67.73 -25.50 -0.17
N GLU A 180 -67.48 -25.05 -1.41
CA GLU A 180 -67.06 -25.91 -2.51
C GLU A 180 -65.69 -26.53 -2.23
N ILE A 181 -64.70 -25.73 -1.81
CA ILE A 181 -63.35 -26.19 -1.40
C ILE A 181 -63.42 -27.28 -0.33
N LEU A 182 -64.12 -27.06 0.80
CA LEU A 182 -64.25 -28.11 1.84
C LEU A 182 -65.08 -29.33 1.42
N ALA A 183 -65.75 -29.29 0.27
CA ALA A 183 -66.41 -30.45 -0.32
C ALA A 183 -65.47 -31.18 -1.30
N GLN A 184 -64.59 -30.46 -2.02
CA GLN A 184 -63.53 -31.01 -2.87
C GLN A 184 -62.53 -31.84 -2.06
N TYR A 185 -62.04 -31.30 -0.94
CA TYR A 185 -61.17 -32.03 0.01
C TYR A 185 -61.92 -33.07 0.87
N GLY A 186 -63.22 -33.33 0.62
CA GLY A 186 -64.01 -34.35 1.33
C GLY A 186 -64.35 -34.03 2.81
N ILE A 187 -63.69 -33.03 3.42
CA ILE A 187 -63.81 -32.63 4.83
C ILE A 187 -65.29 -32.59 5.27
N THR A 188 -66.15 -31.89 4.52
CA THR A 188 -67.53 -31.59 4.93
C THR A 188 -68.61 -32.48 4.32
N ASN A 189 -68.24 -33.64 3.76
CA ASN A 189 -69.15 -34.55 3.07
C ASN A 189 -70.39 -34.95 3.91
N THR A 190 -71.59 -34.70 3.36
CA THR A 190 -72.89 -35.04 3.96
C THR A 190 -73.58 -36.11 3.13
N GLY A 191 -74.07 -37.19 3.78
CA GLY A 191 -74.68 -38.33 3.08
C GLY A 191 -75.98 -38.06 2.32
N ASP A 192 -76.56 -36.86 2.47
CA ASP A 192 -77.70 -36.35 1.70
C ASP A 192 -77.32 -35.22 0.71
N GLY A 193 -76.04 -34.85 0.63
CA GLY A 193 -75.50 -33.85 -0.29
C GLY A 193 -75.94 -32.40 -0.03
N ASN A 194 -76.47 -32.10 1.15
CA ASN A 194 -76.90 -30.75 1.55
C ASN A 194 -75.93 -30.23 2.63
N PHE A 195 -75.20 -29.17 2.33
CA PHE A 195 -74.26 -28.56 3.26
C PHE A 195 -74.95 -27.76 4.37
N ARG A 196 -76.20 -27.31 4.19
CA ARG A 196 -77.02 -26.57 5.16
C ARG A 196 -76.33 -25.31 5.69
N PRO A 197 -75.96 -24.36 4.81
CA PRO A 197 -75.03 -23.27 5.13
C PRO A 197 -75.47 -22.34 6.28
N LYS A 198 -76.78 -22.24 6.55
CA LYS A 198 -77.36 -21.39 7.61
C LYS A 198 -77.56 -22.10 8.95
N GLU A 199 -77.38 -23.42 9.02
CA GLU A 199 -77.44 -24.15 10.30
C GLU A 199 -76.18 -23.86 11.14
N THR A 200 -76.31 -23.96 12.46
CA THR A 200 -75.20 -23.86 13.40
C THR A 200 -74.43 -25.20 13.48
N VAL A 201 -73.19 -25.14 13.94
CA VAL A 201 -72.29 -26.28 14.05
C VAL A 201 -72.26 -26.76 15.50
N THR A 202 -72.51 -28.04 15.75
CA THR A 202 -72.28 -28.61 17.09
C THR A 202 -70.80 -28.89 17.34
N ARG A 203 -70.37 -28.93 18.62
CA ARG A 203 -68.98 -29.23 19.00
C ARG A 203 -68.45 -30.52 18.36
N ALA A 204 -69.24 -31.59 18.34
CA ALA A 204 -68.86 -32.84 17.66
C ALA A 204 -68.71 -32.70 16.14
N GLN A 205 -69.52 -31.86 15.49
CA GLN A 205 -69.38 -31.59 14.07
C GLN A 205 -68.11 -30.79 13.78
N PHE A 206 -67.81 -29.77 14.58
CA PHE A 206 -66.59 -28.99 14.42
C PHE A 206 -65.34 -29.86 14.61
N ALA A 207 -65.30 -30.71 15.63
CA ALA A 207 -64.22 -31.67 15.86
C ALA A 207 -63.95 -32.54 14.62
N VAL A 208 -64.97 -33.18 14.06
CA VAL A 208 -64.82 -34.04 12.86
C VAL A 208 -64.34 -33.28 11.62
N PHE A 209 -64.67 -31.99 11.47
CA PHE A 209 -64.19 -31.20 10.34
C PHE A 209 -62.78 -30.63 10.54
N LEU A 210 -62.37 -30.35 11.78
CA LEU A 210 -61.00 -29.93 12.10
C LEU A 210 -60.02 -31.10 12.00
N ASP A 211 -60.37 -32.24 12.59
CA ASP A 211 -59.63 -33.51 12.54
C ASP A 211 -59.36 -33.95 11.10
N ARG A 212 -60.37 -33.93 10.22
CA ARG A 212 -60.20 -34.22 8.78
C ARG A 212 -59.38 -33.20 7.99
N ALA A 213 -59.19 -31.99 8.52
CA ALA A 213 -58.34 -30.99 7.88
C ALA A 213 -56.88 -31.18 8.31
N LEU A 214 -56.64 -31.57 9.57
CA LEU A 214 -55.32 -31.96 10.09
C LEU A 214 -54.80 -33.28 9.48
N ASP A 215 -55.69 -34.25 9.23
CA ASP A 215 -55.34 -35.52 8.56
C ASP A 215 -54.83 -35.31 7.09
N LEU A 216 -54.88 -34.09 6.53
CA LEU A 216 -54.33 -33.78 5.18
C LEU A 216 -52.82 -33.49 5.17
N GLU A 217 -52.19 -33.31 6.34
CA GLU A 217 -50.84 -32.76 6.49
C GLU A 217 -49.76 -33.84 6.79
N GLN A 218 -50.13 -35.13 6.83
CA GLN A 218 -49.28 -36.24 7.30
C GLN A 218 -48.84 -37.28 6.24
N ASP A 219 -49.15 -37.08 4.94
CA ASP A 219 -48.65 -37.92 3.83
C ASP A 219 -47.61 -37.14 2.99
N ILE A 220 -46.37 -37.05 3.47
CA ILE A 220 -45.22 -36.53 2.70
C ILE A 220 -44.19 -37.65 2.57
N ALA A 221 -43.79 -37.96 1.34
CA ALA A 221 -42.73 -38.93 1.04
C ALA A 221 -41.36 -38.37 1.42
N ASN A 222 -40.49 -39.18 2.02
CA ASN A 222 -39.14 -38.75 2.39
C ASN A 222 -38.13 -39.11 1.29
N VAL A 223 -37.11 -38.28 1.11
CA VAL A 223 -35.92 -38.65 0.31
C VAL A 223 -35.14 -39.73 1.07
N SER A 224 -34.74 -40.78 0.35
CA SER A 224 -33.98 -41.91 0.88
C SER A 224 -32.54 -41.99 0.38
N SER A 225 -32.25 -41.35 -0.75
CA SER A 225 -30.90 -41.13 -1.29
C SER A 225 -30.96 -40.19 -2.50
N VAL A 226 -29.89 -39.46 -2.78
CA VAL A 226 -29.70 -38.71 -4.04
C VAL A 226 -28.33 -39.02 -4.66
N GLN A 227 -28.25 -39.06 -6.00
CA GLN A 227 -26.99 -39.25 -6.74
C GLN A 227 -27.00 -38.45 -8.05
N ALA A 228 -25.88 -37.80 -8.37
CA ALA A 228 -25.63 -37.28 -9.72
C ALA A 228 -25.31 -38.45 -10.67
N VAL A 229 -25.78 -38.36 -11.92
CA VAL A 229 -25.60 -39.38 -12.98
C VAL A 229 -24.65 -38.87 -14.06
N ASP A 230 -24.85 -37.62 -14.47
CA ASP A 230 -23.98 -36.83 -15.35
C ASP A 230 -24.05 -35.35 -14.91
N SER A 231 -23.37 -34.44 -15.62
CA SER A 231 -23.30 -33.02 -15.28
C SER A 231 -24.64 -32.26 -15.31
N THR A 232 -25.70 -32.86 -15.85
CA THR A 232 -27.05 -32.26 -15.95
C THR A 232 -28.18 -33.16 -15.40
N THR A 233 -27.85 -34.36 -14.91
CA THR A 233 -28.83 -35.36 -14.48
C THR A 233 -28.61 -35.78 -13.03
N VAL A 234 -29.66 -35.67 -12.21
CA VAL A 234 -29.66 -36.12 -10.80
C VAL A 234 -30.82 -37.09 -10.57
N GLU A 235 -30.59 -38.20 -9.87
CA GLU A 235 -31.63 -39.17 -9.50
C GLU A 235 -31.88 -39.16 -7.98
N VAL A 236 -33.12 -38.82 -7.59
CA VAL A 236 -33.61 -38.78 -6.21
C VAL A 236 -34.49 -40.00 -5.94
N SER A 237 -34.11 -40.84 -4.97
CA SER A 237 -34.96 -41.94 -4.49
C SER A 237 -35.84 -41.48 -3.33
N LEU A 238 -37.10 -41.92 -3.34
CA LEU A 238 -38.09 -41.66 -2.30
C LEU A 238 -38.50 -42.95 -1.59
N ASP A 239 -38.76 -42.88 -0.28
CA ASP A 239 -39.10 -44.02 0.59
C ASP A 239 -40.49 -44.63 0.33
N SER A 240 -41.30 -43.98 -0.51
CA SER A 240 -42.71 -44.28 -0.74
C SER A 240 -43.12 -43.93 -2.17
N GLN A 241 -44.27 -44.44 -2.61
CA GLN A 241 -44.71 -44.26 -4.00
C GLN A 241 -45.41 -42.93 -4.22
N VAL A 242 -44.80 -42.09 -5.06
CA VAL A 242 -45.41 -40.86 -5.59
C VAL A 242 -45.88 -41.08 -7.03
N GLU A 243 -47.08 -40.58 -7.36
CA GLU A 243 -47.64 -40.64 -8.73
C GLU A 243 -47.31 -39.39 -9.57
N ASN A 244 -46.86 -38.29 -8.95
CA ASN A 244 -46.55 -37.03 -9.62
C ASN A 244 -45.60 -36.17 -8.78
N VAL A 245 -44.69 -35.44 -9.43
CA VAL A 245 -43.78 -34.44 -8.87
C VAL A 245 -43.69 -33.23 -9.79
N GLN A 246 -43.08 -32.14 -9.34
CA GLN A 246 -42.78 -30.94 -10.14
C GLN A 246 -41.31 -30.55 -9.94
N ALA A 247 -40.73 -29.78 -10.87
CA ALA A 247 -39.37 -29.25 -10.70
C ALA A 247 -39.24 -28.42 -9.41
N ASP A 248 -40.20 -27.51 -9.18
CA ASP A 248 -40.36 -26.71 -7.95
C ASP A 248 -40.49 -27.54 -6.64
N ASP A 249 -40.68 -28.87 -6.71
CA ASP A 249 -40.61 -29.73 -5.51
C ASP A 249 -39.16 -29.96 -5.04
N PHE A 250 -38.13 -29.61 -5.83
CA PHE A 250 -36.72 -29.85 -5.55
C PHE A 250 -35.92 -28.55 -5.65
N ALA A 251 -35.02 -28.31 -4.70
CA ALA A 251 -34.06 -27.20 -4.77
C ALA A 251 -32.76 -27.56 -4.03
N PHE A 252 -31.64 -27.02 -4.52
CA PHE A 252 -30.31 -27.27 -3.98
C PHE A 252 -29.72 -26.03 -3.28
N ASP A 253 -28.79 -26.25 -2.36
CA ASP A 253 -27.94 -25.22 -1.74
C ASP A 253 -26.45 -25.66 -1.86
N PRO A 254 -25.58 -24.95 -2.61
CA PRO A 254 -25.84 -23.73 -3.37
C PRO A 254 -26.86 -23.93 -4.52
N GLU A 255 -27.37 -22.82 -5.07
CA GLU A 255 -28.43 -22.83 -6.07
C GLU A 255 -27.99 -23.58 -7.36
N LEU A 256 -28.71 -24.64 -7.69
CA LEU A 256 -28.62 -25.40 -8.94
C LEU A 256 -30.05 -25.53 -9.47
N ALA A 257 -30.38 -24.90 -10.60
CA ALA A 257 -31.76 -24.87 -11.07
C ALA A 257 -32.19 -26.26 -11.60
N VAL A 258 -33.44 -26.63 -11.31
CA VAL A 258 -34.09 -27.85 -11.81
C VAL A 258 -35.03 -27.47 -12.94
N GLU A 259 -34.77 -27.94 -14.16
CA GLU A 259 -35.58 -27.64 -15.34
C GLU A 259 -36.79 -28.59 -15.49
N GLU A 260 -36.58 -29.88 -15.25
CA GLU A 260 -37.59 -30.93 -15.41
C GLU A 260 -37.45 -32.00 -14.31
N ALA A 261 -38.56 -32.64 -13.94
CA ALA A 261 -38.60 -33.74 -12.98
C ALA A 261 -39.55 -34.85 -13.45
N GLU A 262 -39.02 -36.05 -13.73
CA GLU A 262 -39.79 -37.21 -14.18
C GLU A 262 -39.75 -38.34 -13.14
N VAL A 263 -40.92 -38.91 -12.79
CA VAL A 263 -40.98 -40.13 -11.98
C VAL A 263 -40.70 -41.34 -12.88
N ILE A 264 -39.57 -42.00 -12.66
CA ILE A 264 -39.15 -43.21 -13.38
C ILE A 264 -39.38 -44.46 -12.54
N ALA A 265 -39.40 -45.64 -13.18
CA ALA A 265 -39.36 -46.89 -12.44
C ALA A 265 -37.93 -47.13 -11.93
N PRO A 266 -37.71 -47.71 -10.73
CA PRO A 266 -36.37 -48.02 -10.24
C PRO A 266 -35.54 -48.86 -11.24
N ALA A 267 -36.17 -49.79 -11.97
CA ALA A 267 -35.50 -50.61 -12.98
C ALA A 267 -35.07 -49.85 -14.27
N ASP A 268 -35.40 -48.57 -14.39
CA ASP A 268 -35.00 -47.66 -15.48
C ASP A 268 -34.06 -46.52 -14.96
N SER A 269 -33.63 -46.59 -13.70
CA SER A 269 -32.65 -45.70 -13.03
C SER A 269 -31.25 -46.30 -13.12
N GLU A 270 -30.24 -45.47 -13.36
CA GLU A 270 -28.84 -45.93 -13.42
C GLU A 270 -28.16 -45.92 -12.04
N ALA A 271 -28.61 -45.03 -11.13
CA ALA A 271 -28.04 -44.87 -9.80
C ALA A 271 -28.77 -45.68 -8.69
N SER A 272 -30.06 -46.01 -8.89
CA SER A 272 -30.98 -46.44 -7.82
C SER A 272 -31.88 -47.64 -8.19
N GLU A 273 -31.34 -48.66 -8.88
CA GLU A 273 -32.10 -49.87 -9.31
C GLU A 273 -32.89 -50.58 -8.19
N ASP A 274 -32.41 -50.52 -6.95
CA ASP A 274 -32.94 -51.26 -5.79
C ASP A 274 -33.88 -50.43 -4.88
N ALA A 275 -34.29 -49.21 -5.27
CA ALA A 275 -35.12 -48.33 -4.42
C ALA A 275 -36.49 -48.96 -4.03
N GLU A 276 -36.88 -48.84 -2.74
CA GLU A 276 -38.13 -49.44 -2.23
C GLU A 276 -39.41 -48.66 -2.61
N GLY A 277 -39.29 -47.37 -2.98
CA GLY A 277 -40.38 -46.48 -3.38
C GLY A 277 -40.33 -46.06 -4.85
N SER A 278 -40.40 -44.75 -5.12
CA SER A 278 -40.25 -44.16 -6.46
C SER A 278 -38.85 -43.57 -6.65
N VAL A 279 -38.36 -43.53 -7.89
CA VAL A 279 -37.17 -42.73 -8.26
C VAL A 279 -37.64 -41.56 -9.13
N VAL A 280 -37.06 -40.38 -8.91
CA VAL A 280 -37.29 -39.16 -9.69
C VAL A 280 -35.99 -38.79 -10.38
N ARG A 281 -36.02 -38.66 -11.70
CA ARG A 281 -34.92 -38.10 -12.47
C ARG A 281 -35.17 -36.60 -12.64
N LEU A 282 -34.18 -35.80 -12.26
CA LEU A 282 -34.14 -34.36 -12.42
C LEU A 282 -33.20 -34.03 -13.58
N THR A 283 -33.62 -33.09 -14.42
CA THR A 283 -32.73 -32.36 -15.33
C THR A 283 -32.38 -31.04 -14.67
N THR A 284 -31.10 -30.73 -14.55
CA THR A 284 -30.56 -29.53 -13.91
C THR A 284 -29.81 -28.65 -14.91
N GLU A 285 -29.52 -27.41 -14.51
CA GLU A 285 -28.37 -26.67 -15.07
C GLU A 285 -27.05 -27.46 -14.84
N GLU A 286 -25.98 -27.04 -15.51
CA GLU A 286 -24.68 -27.73 -15.43
C GLU A 286 -24.09 -27.65 -14.00
N GLN A 287 -23.69 -28.82 -13.50
CA GLN A 287 -23.06 -28.97 -12.19
C GLN A 287 -21.60 -28.55 -12.23
N THR A 288 -21.14 -27.87 -11.18
CA THR A 288 -19.73 -27.61 -10.94
C THR A 288 -19.06 -28.88 -10.40
N GLY A 289 -17.98 -29.33 -11.04
CA GLY A 289 -17.21 -30.50 -10.59
C GLY A 289 -16.75 -30.36 -9.14
N ASN A 290 -16.89 -31.43 -8.35
CA ASN A 290 -16.50 -31.49 -6.93
C ASN A 290 -17.27 -30.55 -5.96
N GLN A 291 -18.23 -29.75 -6.44
CA GLN A 291 -19.08 -28.92 -5.58
C GLN A 291 -20.13 -29.80 -4.86
N GLU A 292 -20.26 -29.66 -3.54
CA GLU A 292 -21.36 -30.30 -2.79
C GLU A 292 -22.64 -29.46 -2.90
N TYR A 293 -23.76 -30.11 -3.26
CA TYR A 293 -25.09 -29.51 -3.33
C TYR A 293 -26.04 -30.24 -2.38
N ALA A 294 -26.50 -29.56 -1.33
CA ALA A 294 -27.46 -30.11 -0.37
C ALA A 294 -28.89 -30.06 -0.92
N LEU A 295 -29.62 -31.18 -0.89
CA LEU A 295 -30.97 -31.26 -1.44
C LEU A 295 -32.04 -30.83 -0.43
N SER A 296 -33.03 -30.08 -0.90
CA SER A 296 -34.32 -29.85 -0.24
C SER A 296 -35.47 -30.41 -1.07
N TYR A 297 -36.50 -30.94 -0.40
CA TYR A 297 -37.69 -31.48 -1.03
C TYR A 297 -38.94 -30.82 -0.45
N LYS A 298 -39.77 -30.24 -1.32
CA LYS A 298 -41.01 -29.50 -1.00
C LYS A 298 -40.83 -28.38 0.03
N GLY A 299 -39.65 -27.76 0.03
CA GLY A 299 -39.29 -26.66 0.92
C GLY A 299 -38.79 -27.08 2.31
N GLU A 300 -38.66 -28.38 2.58
CA GLU A 300 -38.00 -28.92 3.77
C GLU A 300 -36.59 -29.42 3.39
N ALA A 301 -35.58 -29.11 4.20
CA ALA A 301 -34.21 -29.57 3.97
C ALA A 301 -34.09 -31.09 4.23
N THR A 302 -33.26 -31.76 3.43
CA THR A 302 -32.96 -33.20 3.62
C THR A 302 -31.55 -33.39 4.18
N ASP A 303 -31.24 -34.60 4.68
CA ASP A 303 -29.90 -34.98 5.13
C ASP A 303 -28.98 -35.44 3.96
N GLU A 304 -29.40 -35.23 2.70
CA GLU A 304 -28.79 -35.81 1.50
C GLU A 304 -28.16 -34.72 0.60
N SER A 305 -26.98 -35.00 0.04
CA SER A 305 -26.27 -34.13 -0.90
C SER A 305 -25.74 -34.91 -2.11
N ILE A 306 -25.44 -34.19 -3.20
CA ILE A 306 -24.62 -34.69 -4.31
C ILE A 306 -23.28 -33.96 -4.37
N THR A 307 -22.25 -34.66 -4.79
CA THR A 307 -21.05 -34.05 -5.37
C THR A 307 -21.30 -33.83 -6.86
N GLY A 308 -21.13 -32.61 -7.36
CA GLY A 308 -21.35 -32.26 -8.77
C GLY A 308 -20.34 -32.92 -9.71
N ILE A 309 -20.81 -33.29 -10.90
CA ILE A 309 -20.04 -33.92 -11.97
C ILE A 309 -19.75 -32.85 -13.05
N ALA A 310 -18.48 -32.63 -13.38
CA ALA A 310 -18.10 -31.77 -14.50
C ALA A 310 -18.46 -32.42 -15.86
N PRO A 311 -18.70 -31.63 -16.93
CA PRO A 311 -18.90 -32.19 -18.27
C PRO A 311 -17.66 -32.94 -18.78
N GLU A 312 -17.84 -33.84 -19.76
CA GLU A 312 -16.70 -34.44 -20.49
C GLU A 312 -16.02 -33.36 -21.35
N LEU A 313 -14.68 -33.40 -21.49
CA LEU A 313 -13.93 -32.44 -22.29
C LEU A 313 -14.31 -32.54 -23.77
N ALA A 314 -14.52 -31.40 -24.41
CA ALA A 314 -14.82 -31.29 -25.83
C ALA A 314 -14.28 -29.97 -26.40
N VAL A 315 -13.92 -29.99 -27.69
CA VAL A 315 -13.74 -28.76 -28.46
C VAL A 315 -15.12 -28.16 -28.72
N GLU A 316 -15.41 -26.98 -28.16
CA GLU A 316 -16.66 -26.26 -28.37
C GLU A 316 -16.68 -25.64 -29.78
N ASN A 317 -15.62 -24.93 -30.14
CA ASN A 317 -15.42 -24.33 -31.45
C ASN A 317 -13.94 -24.35 -31.86
N ALA A 318 -13.70 -24.43 -33.16
CA ALA A 318 -12.39 -24.20 -33.76
C ALA A 318 -12.56 -23.27 -34.98
N ALA A 319 -11.64 -22.34 -35.18
CA ALA A 319 -11.68 -21.42 -36.32
C ALA A 319 -10.27 -20.94 -36.68
N ALA A 320 -9.99 -20.72 -37.96
CA ALA A 320 -8.82 -19.95 -38.34
C ALA A 320 -9.02 -18.48 -37.96
N VAL A 321 -8.07 -17.91 -37.21
CA VAL A 321 -8.02 -16.48 -36.88
C VAL A 321 -7.15 -15.73 -37.89
N THR A 322 -6.08 -16.37 -38.38
CA THR A 322 -5.26 -15.88 -39.50
C THR A 322 -5.00 -17.01 -40.51
N PRO A 323 -4.45 -16.75 -41.71
CA PRO A 323 -4.05 -17.81 -42.64
C PRO A 323 -3.06 -18.83 -42.08
N THR A 324 -2.34 -18.52 -41.00
CA THR A 324 -1.34 -19.36 -40.35
C THR A 324 -1.64 -19.64 -38.88
N SER A 325 -2.84 -19.32 -38.38
CA SER A 325 -3.17 -19.52 -36.96
C SER A 325 -4.62 -19.90 -36.75
N VAL A 326 -4.85 -20.87 -35.86
CA VAL A 326 -6.16 -21.48 -35.56
C VAL A 326 -6.44 -21.37 -34.07
N GLU A 327 -7.53 -20.71 -33.71
CA GLU A 327 -8.06 -20.71 -32.35
C GLU A 327 -8.91 -21.97 -32.13
N VAL A 328 -8.69 -22.64 -31.01
CA VAL A 328 -9.49 -23.75 -30.50
C VAL A 328 -10.02 -23.36 -29.13
N THR A 329 -11.30 -23.61 -28.90
CA THR A 329 -11.98 -23.34 -27.63
C THR A 329 -12.55 -24.64 -27.06
N PHE A 330 -12.49 -24.77 -25.76
CA PHE A 330 -12.88 -25.95 -25.00
C PHE A 330 -14.06 -25.60 -24.08
N ASN A 331 -14.95 -26.57 -23.85
CA ASN A 331 -16.08 -26.38 -22.93
C ASN A 331 -15.66 -26.32 -21.44
N GLN A 332 -14.40 -26.61 -21.13
CA GLN A 332 -13.80 -26.49 -19.80
C GLN A 332 -12.28 -26.30 -19.90
N GLU A 333 -11.66 -25.90 -18.80
CA GLU A 333 -10.21 -25.68 -18.66
C GLU A 333 -9.39 -26.94 -19.01
N VAL A 334 -8.28 -26.75 -19.73
CA VAL A 334 -7.29 -27.78 -20.05
C VAL A 334 -5.97 -27.41 -19.38
N GLU A 335 -5.43 -28.26 -18.49
CA GLU A 335 -4.24 -27.94 -17.68
C GLU A 335 -2.98 -27.63 -18.51
N GLU A 336 -2.63 -28.53 -19.45
CA GLU A 336 -1.52 -28.33 -20.39
C GLU A 336 -1.65 -29.24 -21.63
N PHE A 337 -1.10 -28.79 -22.76
CA PHE A 337 -0.73 -29.61 -23.93
C PHE A 337 0.28 -28.86 -24.81
N ASP A 338 1.08 -29.59 -25.60
CA ASP A 338 2.08 -29.02 -26.51
C ASP A 338 1.75 -29.30 -27.99
N ARG A 339 2.41 -28.61 -28.94
CA ARG A 339 2.23 -28.81 -30.39
C ARG A 339 2.35 -30.26 -30.90
N ASN A 340 3.00 -31.15 -30.14
CA ASN A 340 3.15 -32.57 -30.44
C ASN A 340 1.84 -33.34 -30.24
N ASP A 341 1.00 -32.84 -29.33
CA ASP A 341 -0.29 -33.42 -28.94
C ASP A 341 -1.43 -32.93 -29.85
N VAL A 342 -1.14 -31.98 -30.73
CA VAL A 342 -2.08 -31.42 -31.71
C VAL A 342 -1.93 -32.08 -33.08
N VAL A 343 -3.07 -32.47 -33.66
CA VAL A 343 -3.17 -33.03 -35.02
C VAL A 343 -4.20 -32.23 -35.82
N LEU A 344 -3.71 -31.37 -36.73
CA LEU A 344 -4.53 -30.69 -37.72
C LEU A 344 -4.46 -31.44 -39.07
N GLU A 345 -5.59 -31.94 -39.56
CA GLU A 345 -5.69 -32.70 -40.83
C GLU A 345 -6.80 -32.14 -41.73
N ALA A 346 -6.49 -31.88 -43.00
CA ALA A 346 -7.45 -31.43 -44.01
C ALA A 346 -8.38 -32.58 -44.46
N ASP A 347 -9.56 -32.25 -44.99
CA ASP A 347 -10.55 -33.21 -45.54
C ASP A 347 -10.00 -34.19 -46.59
N ASN A 348 -8.88 -33.81 -47.21
CA ASN A 348 -8.18 -34.56 -48.24
C ASN A 348 -7.12 -35.55 -47.69
N GLY A 349 -6.84 -35.50 -46.37
CA GLY A 349 -5.87 -36.34 -45.65
C GLY A 349 -4.43 -35.81 -45.64
N GLU A 350 -4.22 -34.53 -45.95
CA GLU A 350 -2.95 -33.82 -45.78
C GLU A 350 -2.91 -33.17 -44.38
N ARG A 351 -1.80 -33.38 -43.66
CA ARG A 351 -1.61 -32.84 -42.31
C ARG A 351 -0.88 -31.50 -42.36
N GLU A 352 -1.43 -30.53 -41.66
CA GLU A 352 -0.73 -29.28 -41.36
C GLU A 352 0.08 -29.46 -40.07
N PHE A 353 1.16 -28.68 -39.94
CA PHE A 353 2.08 -28.78 -38.82
C PHE A 353 2.03 -27.51 -37.98
N VAL A 354 1.61 -27.68 -36.73
CA VAL A 354 1.65 -26.66 -35.69
C VAL A 354 3.11 -26.34 -35.38
N SER A 355 3.48 -25.06 -35.45
CA SER A 355 4.78 -24.54 -35.03
C SER A 355 4.82 -24.27 -33.54
N ASP A 356 3.74 -23.71 -32.99
CA ASP A 356 3.64 -23.30 -31.58
C ASP A 356 2.20 -23.38 -31.07
N VAL A 357 2.03 -23.41 -29.74
CA VAL A 357 0.74 -23.49 -29.06
C VAL A 357 0.77 -22.54 -27.87
N THR A 358 -0.12 -21.54 -27.91
CA THR A 358 -0.33 -20.61 -26.79
C THR A 358 -1.69 -20.93 -26.17
N LEU A 359 -1.67 -21.57 -25.00
CA LEU A 359 -2.86 -21.75 -24.16
C LEU A 359 -3.17 -20.42 -23.44
N ALA A 360 -4.43 -20.02 -23.39
CA ALA A 360 -4.86 -18.85 -22.62
C ALA A 360 -4.82 -19.13 -21.10
N GLU A 361 -4.72 -18.08 -20.28
CA GLU A 361 -4.66 -18.21 -18.81
C GLU A 361 -5.88 -18.89 -18.19
N ASP A 362 -7.04 -18.87 -18.87
CA ASP A 362 -8.26 -19.57 -18.44
C ASP A 362 -8.27 -21.06 -18.80
N GLY A 363 -7.30 -21.54 -19.59
CA GLY A 363 -7.23 -22.88 -20.15
C GLY A 363 -8.40 -23.28 -21.05
N GLN A 364 -9.35 -22.38 -21.34
CA GLN A 364 -10.55 -22.62 -22.14
C GLN A 364 -10.34 -22.30 -23.63
N SER A 365 -9.23 -21.65 -23.99
CA SER A 365 -8.87 -21.39 -25.38
C SER A 365 -7.37 -21.56 -25.64
N ALA A 366 -7.02 -21.93 -26.87
CA ALA A 366 -5.64 -22.06 -27.31
C ALA A 366 -5.47 -21.62 -28.77
N THR A 367 -4.41 -20.85 -29.02
CA THR A 367 -4.00 -20.41 -30.36
C THR A 367 -2.93 -21.37 -30.89
N LEU A 368 -3.17 -21.91 -32.09
CA LEU A 368 -2.32 -22.89 -32.77
C LEU A 368 -1.67 -22.25 -33.99
N ASP A 369 -0.41 -21.84 -33.86
CA ASP A 369 0.34 -21.28 -34.98
C ASP A 369 0.88 -22.38 -35.90
N LEU A 370 0.91 -22.11 -37.20
CA LEU A 370 1.18 -23.09 -38.26
C LEU A 370 2.41 -22.72 -39.08
N TYR A 371 3.22 -23.73 -39.43
CA TYR A 371 4.38 -23.54 -40.32
C TYR A 371 4.02 -23.15 -41.77
N ASN A 372 2.77 -23.34 -42.21
CA ASN A 372 2.30 -23.04 -43.56
C ASN A 372 0.91 -22.43 -43.51
N GLN A 373 0.56 -21.67 -44.56
CA GLN A 373 -0.79 -21.13 -44.73
C GLN A 373 -1.80 -22.23 -45.06
N LEU A 374 -2.99 -22.13 -44.45
CA LEU A 374 -4.15 -22.97 -44.73
C LEU A 374 -4.63 -22.82 -46.19
N SER A 375 -5.22 -23.89 -46.73
CA SER A 375 -5.72 -23.93 -48.10
C SER A 375 -7.18 -23.49 -48.20
N ASP A 376 -7.46 -22.39 -48.91
CA ASP A 376 -8.81 -21.86 -49.11
C ASP A 376 -9.82 -22.89 -49.67
N GLU A 377 -11.10 -22.72 -49.31
CA GLU A 377 -12.21 -23.65 -49.55
C GLU A 377 -11.98 -25.09 -49.02
N THR A 378 -11.26 -25.27 -47.90
CA THR A 378 -10.92 -26.59 -47.32
C THR A 378 -11.44 -26.75 -45.88
N SER A 379 -12.02 -27.90 -45.55
CA SER A 379 -12.37 -28.27 -44.17
C SER A 379 -11.20 -28.92 -43.45
N TYR A 380 -11.04 -28.63 -42.16
CA TYR A 380 -9.99 -29.15 -41.29
C TYR A 380 -10.57 -29.79 -40.04
N ASP A 381 -10.04 -30.95 -39.66
CA ASP A 381 -10.27 -31.57 -38.35
C ASP A 381 -9.05 -31.25 -37.45
N VAL A 382 -9.30 -30.67 -36.28
CA VAL A 382 -8.29 -30.43 -35.24
C VAL A 382 -8.52 -31.40 -34.09
N THR A 383 -7.52 -32.22 -33.78
CA THR A 383 -7.53 -33.12 -32.62
C THR A 383 -6.48 -32.67 -31.63
N VAL A 384 -6.86 -32.58 -30.36
CA VAL A 384 -5.98 -32.30 -29.23
C VAL A 384 -5.97 -33.54 -28.34
N GLU A 385 -4.78 -34.08 -28.07
CA GLU A 385 -4.54 -35.09 -27.04
C GLU A 385 -4.16 -34.33 -25.74
N THR A 386 -4.80 -34.64 -24.60
CA THR A 386 -4.43 -34.04 -23.30
C THR A 386 -4.66 -35.08 -22.20
N GLY A 387 -3.63 -35.32 -21.38
CA GLY A 387 -3.63 -36.40 -20.38
C GLY A 387 -3.90 -37.79 -20.97
N GLU A 388 -5.05 -38.38 -20.60
CA GLU A 388 -5.54 -39.65 -21.17
C GLU A 388 -6.71 -39.45 -22.18
N GLU A 389 -7.11 -38.20 -22.45
CA GLU A 389 -8.25 -37.84 -23.29
C GLU A 389 -7.82 -37.37 -24.69
N SER A 390 -8.74 -37.43 -25.65
CA SER A 390 -8.51 -37.02 -27.04
C SER A 390 -9.80 -36.45 -27.62
N VAL A 391 -9.77 -35.16 -27.92
CA VAL A 391 -10.93 -34.38 -28.35
C VAL A 391 -10.71 -33.85 -29.76
N THR A 392 -11.77 -33.82 -30.57
CA THR A 392 -11.71 -33.40 -31.98
C THR A 392 -12.80 -32.37 -32.29
N GLY A 393 -12.39 -31.23 -32.84
CA GLY A 393 -13.26 -30.24 -33.48
C GLY A 393 -13.05 -30.20 -35.00
N SER A 394 -13.96 -29.56 -35.73
CA SER A 394 -13.86 -29.40 -37.20
C SER A 394 -14.27 -27.99 -37.62
N PHE A 395 -13.58 -27.41 -38.60
CA PHE A 395 -13.90 -26.08 -39.15
C PHE A 395 -13.70 -25.98 -40.66
N ASP A 396 -14.42 -25.07 -41.31
CA ASP A 396 -14.27 -24.75 -42.74
C ASP A 396 -13.40 -23.50 -42.89
N TYR A 397 -12.23 -23.62 -43.52
CA TYR A 397 -11.38 -22.46 -43.85
C TYR A 397 -11.79 -21.84 -45.20
N ILE A 398 -12.27 -20.60 -45.15
CA ILE A 398 -12.66 -19.80 -46.31
C ILE A 398 -12.14 -18.38 -46.11
N VAL A 399 -11.26 -17.92 -47.01
CA VAL A 399 -10.64 -16.58 -46.91
C VAL A 399 -11.67 -15.49 -47.18
N GLY A 400 -12.44 -15.61 -48.26
CA GLY A 400 -13.43 -14.59 -48.66
C GLY A 400 -12.81 -13.35 -49.35
N ASP A 401 -13.67 -12.38 -49.70
CA ASP A 401 -13.23 -11.06 -50.19
C ASP A 401 -12.86 -10.15 -48.99
N ILE A 402 -11.94 -9.18 -49.15
CA ILE A 402 -11.66 -8.13 -48.15
C ILE A 402 -12.95 -7.36 -47.81
N ALA A 403 -13.20 -7.11 -46.52
CA ALA A 403 -14.40 -6.42 -46.04
C ALA A 403 -14.09 -5.09 -45.34
N GLU A 404 -13.08 -5.08 -44.47
CA GLU A 404 -12.86 -4.01 -43.49
C GLU A 404 -11.35 -3.85 -43.20
N ILE A 405 -10.94 -2.63 -42.86
CA ILE A 405 -9.60 -2.33 -42.37
C ILE A 405 -9.79 -1.55 -41.07
N GLU A 406 -9.45 -2.17 -39.95
CA GLU A 406 -9.48 -1.52 -38.64
C GLU A 406 -8.17 -0.79 -38.40
N VAL A 407 -8.27 0.52 -38.15
CA VAL A 407 -7.14 1.40 -37.82
C VAL A 407 -7.66 2.59 -37.01
N SER A 408 -6.89 3.00 -36.01
CA SER A 408 -7.20 4.12 -35.11
C SER A 408 -6.17 5.25 -35.23
N ASP A 409 -6.46 6.40 -34.61
CA ASP A 409 -5.47 7.47 -34.44
C ASP A 409 -4.33 6.98 -33.53
N GLN A 410 -3.08 7.16 -33.96
CA GLN A 410 -1.88 6.64 -33.30
C GLN A 410 -0.95 7.77 -32.82
N ALA A 411 -0.29 7.53 -31.69
CA ALA A 411 0.90 8.25 -31.27
C ALA A 411 2.10 7.32 -31.43
N ILE A 412 3.22 7.83 -31.93
CA ILE A 412 4.49 7.10 -32.11
C ILE A 412 5.61 7.90 -31.46
N LYS A 413 6.66 7.21 -31.04
CA LYS A 413 7.84 7.82 -30.44
C LYS A 413 8.53 8.76 -31.45
N ALA A 414 8.67 10.02 -31.07
CA ALA A 414 9.23 11.04 -31.94
C ALA A 414 10.70 10.74 -32.27
N GLY A 415 11.08 11.02 -33.51
CA GLY A 415 12.44 10.78 -33.99
C GLY A 415 12.78 9.31 -34.24
N GLU A 416 11.87 8.35 -34.04
CA GLU A 416 12.07 6.93 -34.34
C GLU A 416 11.26 6.48 -35.57
N GLU A 417 11.53 5.28 -36.10
CA GLU A 417 10.85 4.72 -37.28
C GLU A 417 9.97 3.55 -36.80
N THR A 418 8.66 3.77 -36.78
CA THR A 418 7.66 2.89 -36.17
C THR A 418 6.71 2.37 -37.24
N ASP A 419 6.35 1.09 -37.21
CA ASP A 419 5.33 0.52 -38.09
C ASP A 419 3.93 1.01 -37.70
N ILE A 420 3.09 1.31 -38.69
CA ILE A 420 1.70 1.70 -38.46
C ILE A 420 0.90 0.46 -38.08
N GLU A 421 0.17 0.51 -36.97
CA GLU A 421 -0.71 -0.57 -36.53
C GLU A 421 -2.05 -0.53 -37.27
N TYR A 422 -2.50 -1.66 -37.79
CA TYR A 422 -3.81 -1.85 -38.41
C TYR A 422 -4.13 -3.34 -38.52
N LYS A 423 -5.41 -3.67 -38.75
CA LYS A 423 -5.86 -5.02 -39.09
C LYS A 423 -6.69 -5.02 -40.36
N VAL A 424 -6.53 -6.04 -41.20
CA VAL A 424 -7.27 -6.23 -42.46
C VAL A 424 -8.15 -7.46 -42.32
N PHE A 425 -9.47 -7.26 -42.30
CA PHE A 425 -10.45 -8.34 -42.14
C PHE A 425 -11.19 -8.66 -43.43
N THR A 426 -11.42 -9.95 -43.64
CA THR A 426 -12.23 -10.46 -44.75
C THR A 426 -13.71 -10.51 -44.43
N THR A 427 -14.52 -10.80 -45.44
CA THR A 427 -15.97 -11.06 -45.32
C THR A 427 -16.33 -12.28 -44.48
N THR A 428 -15.36 -13.12 -44.09
CA THR A 428 -15.54 -14.22 -43.13
C THR A 428 -15.07 -13.89 -41.72
N GLY A 429 -14.43 -12.72 -41.50
CA GLY A 429 -13.87 -12.31 -40.22
C GLY A 429 -12.41 -12.73 -40.00
N LEU A 430 -11.75 -13.29 -41.01
CA LEU A 430 -10.36 -13.70 -40.94
C LEU A 430 -9.43 -12.47 -40.96
N ASP A 431 -8.44 -12.41 -40.07
CA ASP A 431 -7.38 -11.41 -40.10
C ASP A 431 -6.31 -11.85 -41.12
N VAL A 432 -6.13 -11.07 -42.18
CA VAL A 432 -5.22 -11.37 -43.29
C VAL A 432 -4.06 -10.38 -43.41
N THR A 433 -3.84 -9.55 -42.37
CA THR A 433 -2.91 -8.41 -42.35
C THR A 433 -1.50 -8.76 -42.83
N GLU A 434 -0.91 -9.85 -42.34
CA GLU A 434 0.45 -10.27 -42.73
C GLU A 434 0.58 -10.74 -44.20
N THR A 435 -0.54 -11.05 -44.85
CA THR A 435 -0.57 -11.74 -46.14
C THR A 435 -1.07 -10.88 -47.30
N GLU A 436 -1.73 -9.76 -47.01
CA GLU A 436 -2.31 -8.86 -48.01
C GLU A 436 -1.43 -7.63 -48.26
N ASP A 437 -1.15 -7.35 -49.53
CA ASP A 437 -0.41 -6.15 -49.95
C ASP A 437 -1.30 -4.90 -49.78
N VAL A 438 -1.05 -4.07 -48.76
CA VAL A 438 -1.73 -2.77 -48.58
C VAL A 438 -1.02 -1.60 -49.27
N THR A 439 -1.72 -0.48 -49.45
CA THR A 439 -1.14 0.79 -49.92
C THR A 439 -1.55 1.96 -49.02
N PHE A 440 -0.57 2.67 -48.48
CA PHE A 440 -0.79 3.86 -47.65
C PHE A 440 -0.94 5.13 -48.50
N HIS A 441 -1.93 5.97 -48.17
CA HIS A 441 -2.14 7.29 -48.77
C HIS A 441 -2.10 8.38 -47.70
N SER A 442 -0.98 9.11 -47.62
CA SER A 442 -0.69 10.03 -46.51
C SER A 442 -0.48 11.49 -46.94
N THR A 443 -0.54 12.40 -45.95
CA THR A 443 -0.17 13.82 -46.13
C THR A 443 1.32 14.11 -45.96
N GLY A 444 2.09 13.18 -45.37
CA GLY A 444 3.55 13.19 -45.26
C GLY A 444 4.15 11.88 -45.75
N ASP A 445 5.46 11.68 -45.57
CA ASP A 445 6.14 10.48 -46.05
C ASP A 445 5.87 9.28 -45.12
N ILE A 446 5.50 8.14 -45.72
CA ILE A 446 5.45 6.80 -45.09
C ILE A 446 6.34 5.90 -45.98
N SER A 447 7.12 5.03 -45.35
CA SER A 447 8.01 4.08 -46.04
C SER A 447 7.21 3.00 -46.78
N ALA A 448 7.87 2.26 -47.66
CA ALA A 448 7.21 1.30 -48.55
C ALA A 448 6.80 -0.01 -47.85
N ASP A 449 7.24 -0.20 -46.61
CA ASP A 449 6.91 -1.30 -45.69
C ASP A 449 5.76 -0.93 -44.73
N GLY A 450 5.38 0.35 -44.63
CA GLY A 450 4.36 0.85 -43.70
C GLY A 450 4.92 1.61 -42.50
N SER A 451 6.25 1.66 -42.35
CA SER A 451 6.90 2.43 -41.28
C SER A 451 6.84 3.94 -41.51
N VAL A 452 6.85 4.70 -40.42
CA VAL A 452 6.75 6.17 -40.41
C VAL A 452 7.64 6.75 -39.33
N LYS A 453 8.18 7.95 -39.59
CA LYS A 453 9.05 8.69 -38.68
C LYS A 453 8.67 10.16 -38.67
N LEU A 454 8.29 10.66 -37.50
CA LEU A 454 7.81 12.04 -37.29
C LEU A 454 8.68 12.74 -36.23
N ALA A 455 8.79 14.07 -36.30
CA ALA A 455 9.35 14.84 -35.18
C ALA A 455 8.30 15.06 -34.07
N ASP A 456 8.73 15.49 -32.90
CA ASP A 456 7.80 15.87 -31.82
C ASP A 456 6.80 16.95 -32.28
N GLY A 457 5.55 16.78 -31.85
CA GLY A 457 4.39 17.59 -32.24
C GLY A 457 4.01 17.50 -33.72
N GLU A 458 4.77 16.79 -34.56
CA GLU A 458 4.43 16.61 -35.97
C GLU A 458 3.26 15.64 -36.10
N SER A 459 2.36 15.91 -37.05
CA SER A 459 1.24 15.01 -37.33
C SER A 459 0.98 14.88 -38.82
N ILE A 460 0.76 13.65 -39.25
CA ILE A 460 0.24 13.35 -40.58
C ILE A 460 -1.15 12.71 -40.46
N PHE A 461 -1.84 12.62 -41.59
CA PHE A 461 -3.04 11.80 -41.71
C PHE A 461 -2.85 10.81 -42.85
N ALA A 462 -3.40 9.61 -42.69
CA ALA A 462 -3.32 8.54 -43.67
C ALA A 462 -4.70 7.86 -43.89
N THR A 463 -4.82 7.16 -45.02
CA THR A 463 -5.77 6.05 -45.24
C THR A 463 -5.00 4.85 -45.77
N ILE A 464 -5.50 3.64 -45.52
CA ILE A 464 -4.95 2.37 -46.01
C ILE A 464 -5.91 1.81 -47.07
N GLU A 465 -5.38 1.39 -48.22
CA GLU A 465 -6.15 0.76 -49.30
C GLU A 465 -5.72 -0.71 -49.46
N ALA A 466 -6.68 -1.64 -49.36
CA ALA A 466 -6.49 -3.07 -49.59
C ALA A 466 -7.55 -3.58 -50.60
N GLY A 467 -7.10 -4.00 -51.79
CA GLY A 467 -7.98 -4.44 -52.86
C GLY A 467 -8.88 -3.32 -53.43
N ASP A 468 -10.18 -3.37 -53.10
CA ASP A 468 -11.20 -2.34 -53.43
C ASP A 468 -11.74 -1.64 -52.15
N VAL A 469 -11.14 -1.90 -50.97
CA VAL A 469 -11.52 -1.36 -49.65
C VAL A 469 -10.53 -0.28 -49.21
N GLU A 470 -11.02 0.82 -48.65
CA GLU A 470 -10.22 1.92 -48.07
C GLU A 470 -10.64 2.09 -46.60
N SER A 471 -9.67 2.26 -45.71
CA SER A 471 -9.91 2.50 -44.27
C SER A 471 -10.57 3.86 -44.03
N ASP A 472 -11.10 4.06 -42.82
CA ASP A 472 -11.34 5.42 -42.34
C ASP A 472 -10.01 6.19 -42.22
N ARG A 473 -10.09 7.53 -42.26
CA ARG A 473 -8.91 8.41 -42.21
C ARG A 473 -8.50 8.67 -40.77
N PHE A 474 -7.30 8.22 -40.43
CA PHE A 474 -6.69 8.35 -39.11
C PHE A 474 -5.54 9.36 -39.10
N LYS A 475 -5.14 9.78 -37.89
CA LYS A 475 -4.03 10.68 -37.58
C LYS A 475 -2.88 9.88 -36.96
N ILE A 476 -1.65 10.18 -37.38
CA ILE A 476 -0.42 9.70 -36.73
C ILE A 476 0.31 10.92 -36.18
N THR A 477 0.83 10.82 -34.96
CA THR A 477 1.48 11.92 -34.23
C THR A 477 2.81 11.46 -33.67
N GLY A 478 3.89 12.21 -33.91
CA GLY A 478 5.13 12.01 -33.15
C GLY A 478 5.03 12.77 -31.84
N ASN A 479 5.24 12.08 -30.71
CA ASN A 479 5.41 12.70 -29.39
C ASN A 479 6.75 12.21 -28.82
N ASP A 480 7.50 13.08 -28.15
CA ASP A 480 8.65 12.64 -27.34
C ASP A 480 8.17 11.74 -26.17
N SER A 481 9.06 10.90 -25.63
CA SER A 481 8.79 10.04 -24.47
C SER A 481 8.69 10.88 -23.18
N GLU A 482 7.56 10.79 -22.49
CA GLU A 482 7.28 11.47 -21.22
C GLU A 482 6.89 10.41 -20.19
N ALA A 483 7.33 10.52 -18.94
CA ALA A 483 6.90 9.60 -17.88
C ALA A 483 5.37 9.65 -17.74
N THR A 484 4.74 8.48 -17.60
CA THR A 484 3.27 8.37 -17.42
C THR A 484 2.84 7.56 -16.20
N GLU A 485 3.72 6.69 -15.70
CA GLU A 485 3.46 5.81 -14.55
C GLU A 485 4.78 5.54 -13.81
N LEU A 486 4.74 5.56 -12.47
CA LEU A 486 5.77 4.99 -11.61
C LEU A 486 5.47 3.50 -11.47
N VAL A 487 6.38 2.64 -11.91
CA VAL A 487 6.18 1.19 -11.96
C VAL A 487 6.70 0.52 -10.69
N ASP A 488 7.90 0.89 -10.26
CA ASP A 488 8.55 0.35 -9.06
C ASP A 488 9.62 1.30 -8.51
N TYR A 489 10.12 1.02 -7.31
CA TYR A 489 11.23 1.73 -6.66
C TYR A 489 12.04 0.80 -5.77
N THR A 490 13.33 1.10 -5.60
CA THR A 490 14.24 0.38 -4.72
C THR A 490 15.18 1.34 -4.00
N VAL A 491 15.51 1.03 -2.75
CA VAL A 491 16.71 1.53 -2.08
C VAL A 491 17.91 0.76 -2.63
N GLY A 492 19.03 1.45 -2.83
CA GLY A 492 20.27 0.84 -3.30
C GLY A 492 20.28 0.56 -4.81
N ALA A 493 21.05 -0.44 -5.23
CA ALA A 493 21.38 -0.66 -6.63
C ALA A 493 20.25 -1.35 -7.41
N ALA A 494 19.66 -0.64 -8.38
CA ALA A 494 18.61 -1.17 -9.23
C ALA A 494 19.10 -2.04 -10.40
N SER A 495 18.35 -3.11 -10.72
CA SER A 495 18.59 -3.98 -11.88
C SER A 495 17.29 -4.44 -12.56
N TRP A 496 16.46 -3.48 -12.98
CA TRP A 496 15.10 -3.70 -13.53
C TRP A 496 14.96 -4.69 -14.71
N ASP A 497 16.05 -4.95 -15.44
CA ASP A 497 16.09 -5.88 -16.59
C ASP A 497 16.43 -7.34 -16.18
N ASP A 498 16.63 -7.64 -14.89
CA ASP A 498 17.05 -8.97 -14.40
C ASP A 498 15.87 -9.75 -13.79
N ASP A 499 15.61 -10.96 -14.30
CA ASP A 499 14.51 -11.84 -13.87
C ASP A 499 14.65 -12.31 -12.40
N GLU A 500 15.84 -12.18 -11.80
CA GLU A 500 16.14 -12.52 -10.39
C GLU A 500 16.22 -11.29 -9.45
N PHE A 501 15.97 -10.07 -9.95
CA PHE A 501 15.99 -8.84 -9.14
C PHE A 501 14.66 -8.61 -8.41
N GLU A 502 14.73 -8.42 -7.10
CA GLU A 502 13.62 -8.01 -6.23
C GLU A 502 13.94 -6.61 -5.67
N SER A 503 12.95 -5.72 -5.62
CA SER A 503 13.12 -4.37 -5.07
C SER A 503 13.18 -4.37 -3.54
N ASP A 504 14.20 -3.70 -2.99
CA ASP A 504 14.32 -3.46 -1.56
C ASP A 504 13.74 -2.08 -1.21
N GLN A 505 12.96 -1.98 -0.14
CA GLN A 505 12.30 -0.74 0.28
C GLN A 505 12.77 -0.29 1.68
N GLN A 506 13.85 -0.90 2.17
CA GLN A 506 14.37 -0.68 3.51
C GLN A 506 15.74 0.02 3.49
N ILE A 507 16.02 0.78 4.54
CA ILE A 507 17.34 1.32 4.82
C ILE A 507 17.58 1.26 6.33
N ALA A 508 18.74 0.75 6.74
CA ALA A 508 19.12 0.78 8.15
C ALA A 508 19.56 2.19 8.56
N LEU A 509 19.39 2.52 9.85
CA LEU A 509 20.07 3.69 10.44
C LEU A 509 21.60 3.62 10.20
N GLY A 510 22.26 4.78 10.23
CA GLY A 510 23.71 4.90 10.00
C GLY A 510 24.19 4.60 8.56
N GLN A 511 23.36 4.00 7.70
CA GLN A 511 23.68 3.72 6.31
C GLN A 511 23.26 4.89 5.40
N THR A 512 24.02 5.10 4.32
CA THR A 512 23.62 5.97 3.20
C THR A 512 23.26 5.11 1.99
N GLY A 513 22.18 5.48 1.29
CA GLY A 513 21.68 4.75 0.12
C GLY A 513 21.18 5.69 -0.96
N GLU A 514 21.02 5.19 -2.19
CA GLU A 514 20.38 5.95 -3.29
C GLU A 514 18.99 5.37 -3.56
N LEU A 515 17.98 6.23 -3.63
CA LEU A 515 16.63 5.88 -4.07
C LEU A 515 16.58 5.80 -5.60
N ASN A 516 16.47 4.58 -6.13
CA ASN A 516 16.32 4.33 -7.56
C ASN A 516 14.85 4.03 -7.90
N VAL A 517 14.35 4.61 -9.00
CA VAL A 517 12.93 4.54 -9.38
C VAL A 517 12.77 4.17 -10.86
N LEU A 518 11.73 3.39 -11.15
CA LEU A 518 11.38 2.92 -12.49
C LEU A 518 10.13 3.65 -13.00
N PHE A 519 10.29 4.60 -13.90
CA PHE A 519 9.18 5.22 -14.63
C PHE A 519 9.05 4.62 -16.02
N HIS A 520 7.81 4.38 -16.47
CA HIS A 520 7.50 4.04 -17.86
C HIS A 520 6.84 5.21 -18.61
N ASP A 521 7.18 5.33 -19.89
CA ASP A 521 6.55 6.28 -20.81
C ASP A 521 5.23 5.76 -21.39
N GLN A 522 4.57 6.58 -22.22
CA GLN A 522 3.32 6.23 -22.88
C GLN A 522 3.41 5.02 -23.85
N TYR A 523 4.60 4.49 -24.10
CA TYR A 523 4.87 3.32 -24.93
C TYR A 523 5.28 2.09 -24.11
N GLY A 524 5.40 2.23 -22.78
CA GLY A 524 5.83 1.18 -21.87
C GLY A 524 7.34 0.99 -21.80
N GLU A 525 8.14 1.95 -22.26
CA GLU A 525 9.61 1.91 -22.15
C GLU A 525 10.10 2.69 -20.92
N GLN A 526 11.19 2.22 -20.30
CA GLN A 526 11.83 2.92 -19.17
C GLN A 526 12.29 4.33 -19.58
N VAL A 527 11.98 5.31 -18.74
CA VAL A 527 12.50 6.67 -18.82
C VAL A 527 13.20 7.09 -17.53
N SER A 528 14.30 7.84 -17.68
CA SER A 528 15.18 8.29 -16.59
C SER A 528 15.47 9.79 -16.69
N ASN A 529 14.46 10.58 -17.09
CA ASN A 529 14.55 12.05 -17.15
C ASN A 529 14.59 12.66 -15.74
N ASP A 530 14.80 13.98 -15.64
CA ASP A 530 14.90 14.79 -14.41
C ASP A 530 13.85 14.42 -13.33
N THR A 531 14.16 13.40 -12.53
CA THR A 531 13.37 12.98 -11.36
C THR A 531 13.73 13.89 -10.21
N THR A 532 12.72 14.30 -9.46
CA THR A 532 12.89 15.09 -8.23
C THR A 532 12.20 14.39 -7.07
N PHE A 533 12.78 14.56 -5.89
CA PHE A 533 12.34 13.94 -4.66
C PHE A 533 11.94 15.01 -3.64
N GLU A 534 10.99 14.70 -2.77
CA GLU A 534 10.56 15.59 -1.69
C GLU A 534 10.29 14.76 -0.43
N THR A 535 11.09 15.02 0.61
CA THR A 535 10.93 14.47 1.95
C THR A 535 9.59 14.86 2.56
N LEU A 536 8.71 13.90 2.89
CA LEU A 536 7.46 14.18 3.62
C LEU A 536 7.54 13.82 5.11
N THR A 537 8.54 13.05 5.51
CA THR A 537 8.72 12.54 6.88
C THR A 537 10.17 12.77 7.40
N PRO A 538 10.63 14.03 7.49
CA PRO A 538 12.05 14.36 7.69
C PRO A 538 12.62 13.95 9.05
N GLY A 539 11.78 13.68 10.05
CA GLY A 539 12.24 13.13 11.34
C GLY A 539 12.59 11.63 11.29
N VAL A 540 12.32 10.95 10.18
CA VAL A 540 12.60 9.51 9.97
C VAL A 540 13.67 9.34 8.89
N LEU A 541 13.49 10.01 7.75
CA LEU A 541 14.37 9.93 6.59
C LEU A 541 14.38 11.27 5.85
N ILE A 542 15.55 11.72 5.40
CA ILE A 542 15.69 12.79 4.42
C ILE A 542 16.07 12.17 3.08
N VAL A 543 15.54 12.73 1.99
CA VAL A 543 15.96 12.43 0.62
C VAL A 543 16.46 13.71 -0.07
N ASP A 544 17.62 13.64 -0.73
CA ASP A 544 18.12 14.72 -1.56
C ASP A 544 17.18 14.94 -2.77
N LYS A 545 16.77 16.21 -2.94
CA LYS A 545 15.78 16.66 -3.93
C LYS A 545 16.14 16.33 -5.39
N GLN A 546 17.43 16.14 -5.71
CA GLN A 546 17.91 15.97 -7.09
C GLN A 546 18.45 14.58 -7.39
N ASN A 547 19.24 14.00 -6.48
CA ASN A 547 19.95 12.75 -6.72
C ASN A 547 19.33 11.55 -6.00
N GLY A 548 18.40 11.76 -5.07
CA GLY A 548 17.71 10.68 -4.36
C GLY A 548 18.55 10.00 -3.27
N THR A 549 19.69 10.56 -2.88
CA THR A 549 20.46 10.08 -1.71
C THR A 549 19.58 10.13 -0.47
N LEU A 550 19.62 9.07 0.33
CA LEU A 550 18.82 8.86 1.52
C LEU A 550 19.70 9.00 2.76
N THR A 551 19.29 9.86 3.68
CA THR A 551 19.92 10.02 5.00
C THR A 551 18.91 9.67 6.11
N PRO A 552 19.02 8.47 6.72
CA PRO A 552 18.16 8.02 7.81
C PRO A 552 18.42 8.80 9.11
N ARG A 553 17.34 9.22 9.80
CA ARG A 553 17.42 9.98 11.08
C ARG A 553 16.74 9.27 12.26
N SER A 554 15.68 8.48 12.05
CA SER A 554 15.12 7.61 13.11
C SER A 554 14.33 6.42 12.55
N GLU A 555 14.17 5.36 13.35
CA GLU A 555 13.37 4.18 12.98
C GLU A 555 11.91 4.55 12.67
N GLY A 556 11.37 3.99 11.59
CA GLY A 556 9.97 4.12 11.23
C GLY A 556 9.71 4.00 9.74
N THR A 557 8.56 4.53 9.31
CA THR A 557 8.15 4.56 7.90
C THR A 557 8.22 5.99 7.40
N ALA A 558 9.00 6.26 6.36
CA ALA A 558 9.12 7.56 5.75
C ALA A 558 8.38 7.63 4.40
N ASP A 559 7.41 8.52 4.30
CA ASP A 559 6.81 8.87 3.01
C ASP A 559 7.74 9.83 2.24
N VAL A 560 8.02 9.50 0.97
CA VAL A 560 8.78 10.31 0.01
C VAL A 560 7.89 10.57 -1.21
N ARG A 561 7.83 11.81 -1.70
CA ARG A 561 7.21 12.12 -2.99
C ARG A 561 8.24 12.05 -4.10
N VAL A 562 7.97 11.25 -5.12
CA VAL A 562 8.77 11.14 -6.34
C VAL A 562 8.02 11.83 -7.47
N THR A 563 8.69 12.70 -8.22
CA THR A 563 8.07 13.45 -9.33
C THR A 563 8.95 13.39 -10.58
N ASN A 564 8.37 12.97 -11.71
CA ASN A 564 9.00 13.00 -13.02
C ASN A 564 8.01 13.59 -14.05
N GLY A 565 8.33 14.78 -14.58
CA GLY A 565 7.41 15.50 -15.46
C GLY A 565 6.07 15.85 -14.79
N ASP A 566 4.97 15.38 -15.38
CA ASP A 566 3.61 15.55 -14.84
C ASP A 566 3.19 14.42 -13.86
N VAL A 567 3.99 13.35 -13.71
CA VAL A 567 3.72 12.24 -12.77
C VAL A 567 4.32 12.56 -11.41
N SER A 568 3.52 12.42 -10.36
CA SER A 568 3.94 12.67 -8.98
C SER A 568 3.21 11.73 -8.03
N GLU A 569 3.96 10.82 -7.40
CA GLU A 569 3.43 9.78 -6.51
C GLU A 569 4.14 9.83 -5.15
N ILE A 570 3.56 9.16 -4.15
CA ILE A 570 4.14 9.03 -2.81
C ILE A 570 4.47 7.56 -2.61
N ILE A 571 5.74 7.28 -2.38
CA ILE A 571 6.27 5.98 -1.98
C ILE A 571 6.54 5.98 -0.47
N THR A 572 6.69 4.80 0.12
CA THR A 572 7.07 4.64 1.53
C THR A 572 8.35 3.81 1.60
N ILE A 573 9.31 4.28 2.41
CA ILE A 573 10.58 3.62 2.69
C ILE A 573 10.59 3.29 4.19
N ASP A 574 10.97 2.06 4.53
CA ASP A 574 11.10 1.65 5.93
C ASP A 574 12.52 1.93 6.41
N VAL A 575 12.67 2.86 7.36
CA VAL A 575 13.91 3.02 8.12
C VAL A 575 13.89 2.02 9.26
N VAL A 576 14.71 0.99 9.15
CA VAL A 576 14.88 -0.04 10.18
C VAL A 576 15.99 0.36 11.15
N ALA A 577 16.01 -0.28 12.31
CA ALA A 577 17.14 -0.19 13.23
C ALA A 577 18.44 -0.56 12.51
N GLU A 578 19.59 -0.11 13.00
CA GLU A 578 20.84 -0.77 12.63
C GLU A 578 20.71 -2.27 12.95
N PRO A 579 21.14 -3.17 12.06
CA PRO A 579 21.14 -4.59 12.39
C PRO A 579 22.00 -4.78 13.65
N GLU A 580 21.41 -5.40 14.67
CA GLU A 580 22.04 -5.67 15.97
C GLU A 580 21.87 -7.17 16.27
N LEU A 581 22.88 -7.78 16.91
CA LEU A 581 22.78 -9.16 17.39
C LEU A 581 21.56 -9.33 18.31
N ASN A 582 20.63 -10.22 17.95
CA ASN A 582 19.44 -10.55 18.76
C ASN A 582 19.16 -12.06 18.86
N GLY A 583 19.85 -12.91 18.08
CA GLY A 583 19.68 -14.35 18.07
C GLY A 583 20.95 -15.14 17.80
N ILE A 584 20.99 -16.38 18.31
CA ILE A 584 22.08 -17.34 18.07
C ILE A 584 21.42 -18.65 17.64
N VAL A 585 21.70 -19.10 16.41
CA VAL A 585 21.23 -20.40 15.89
C VAL A 585 22.36 -21.41 16.00
N LEU A 586 22.06 -22.59 16.53
CA LEU A 586 23.02 -23.69 16.71
C LEU A 586 22.63 -24.88 15.83
N ASP A 587 23.48 -25.25 14.87
CA ASP A 587 23.29 -26.42 13.98
C ASP A 587 24.53 -27.31 13.92
N ASN A 588 24.36 -28.54 13.44
CA ASN A 588 25.45 -29.48 13.21
C ASN A 588 25.00 -30.52 12.18
N GLU A 589 25.80 -30.75 11.12
CA GLU A 589 25.50 -31.71 10.04
C GLU A 589 25.18 -33.16 10.48
N LYS A 590 25.40 -33.51 11.75
CA LYS A 590 25.23 -34.85 12.34
C LYS A 590 24.22 -34.86 13.51
N ALA A 591 23.58 -33.75 13.86
CA ALA A 591 22.53 -33.71 14.86
C ALA A 591 21.23 -34.35 14.33
N GLU A 592 20.57 -35.16 15.16
CA GLU A 592 19.22 -35.67 14.91
C GLU A 592 18.33 -35.31 16.12
N ASP A 593 17.13 -34.80 15.88
CA ASP A 593 16.15 -34.37 16.90
C ASP A 593 16.69 -33.36 17.96
N GLY A 594 17.63 -32.47 17.57
CA GLY A 594 18.14 -31.40 18.45
C GLY A 594 19.17 -31.85 19.49
N SER A 595 19.96 -32.88 19.21
CA SER A 595 21.05 -33.33 20.09
C SER A 595 22.23 -33.94 19.33
N LEU A 596 23.43 -33.80 19.91
CA LEU A 596 24.71 -34.17 19.32
C LEU A 596 25.36 -35.38 20.03
N SER A 597 26.24 -36.12 19.35
CA SER A 597 26.93 -37.29 19.92
C SER A 597 28.38 -37.42 19.40
N ILE A 598 29.35 -37.43 20.33
CA ILE A 598 30.80 -37.38 20.07
C ILE A 598 31.51 -38.59 20.70
N ASN A 599 32.48 -39.16 20.00
CA ASN A 599 33.23 -40.35 20.44
C ASN A 599 34.73 -40.04 20.60
N PRO A 600 35.23 -39.69 21.80
CA PRO A 600 36.66 -39.38 22.00
C PRO A 600 37.64 -40.43 21.48
N ASN A 601 37.26 -41.71 21.39
CA ASN A 601 38.17 -42.79 20.92
C ASN A 601 38.53 -42.75 19.43
N VAL A 602 38.05 -41.71 18.75
CA VAL A 602 38.08 -41.51 17.30
C VAL A 602 38.33 -40.03 17.04
N ASN A 603 37.50 -39.17 17.64
CA ASN A 603 37.65 -37.72 17.64
C ASN A 603 37.38 -37.22 19.05
N GLU A 604 38.31 -36.53 19.70
CA GLU A 604 38.06 -35.93 21.01
C GLU A 604 37.00 -34.79 20.95
N SER A 605 36.55 -34.36 19.76
CA SER A 605 35.45 -33.39 19.54
C SER A 605 34.59 -33.58 18.28
N THR A 606 33.62 -32.70 18.11
CA THR A 606 33.10 -32.21 16.83
C THR A 606 32.80 -30.71 16.94
N THR A 607 32.77 -29.97 15.83
CA THR A 607 32.24 -28.60 15.79
C THR A 607 30.72 -28.57 15.85
N LEU A 608 30.15 -27.55 16.49
CA LEU A 608 28.76 -27.11 16.44
C LEU A 608 28.76 -25.77 15.69
N ASP A 609 28.13 -25.73 14.53
CA ASP A 609 28.07 -24.54 13.71
C ASP A 609 27.08 -23.55 14.35
N VAL A 610 27.44 -22.27 14.33
CA VAL A 610 26.70 -21.17 14.94
C VAL A 610 26.41 -20.16 13.85
N GLN A 611 25.21 -19.59 13.83
CA GLN A 611 24.90 -18.44 12.99
C GLN A 611 24.24 -17.37 13.86
N LEU A 612 24.82 -16.17 13.85
CA LEU A 612 24.20 -15.00 14.46
C LEU A 612 22.99 -14.59 13.65
N GLN A 613 21.95 -14.16 14.35
CA GLN A 613 20.77 -13.54 13.76
C GLN A 613 20.53 -12.17 14.34
N ASP A 614 20.06 -11.28 13.49
CA ASP A 614 19.71 -9.91 13.87
C ASP A 614 18.31 -9.85 14.51
N GLN A 615 17.82 -8.64 14.77
CA GLN A 615 16.48 -8.44 15.32
C GLN A 615 15.32 -8.79 14.37
N HIS A 616 15.62 -8.99 13.08
CA HIS A 616 14.68 -9.37 12.03
C HIS A 616 14.64 -10.89 11.80
N GLY A 617 15.72 -11.60 12.17
CA GLY A 617 15.90 -13.04 12.02
C GLY A 617 16.71 -13.43 10.80
N ASP A 618 17.40 -12.47 10.19
CA ASP A 618 18.32 -12.65 9.07
C ASP A 618 19.78 -12.78 9.58
N ASP A 619 20.70 -13.21 8.72
CA ASP A 619 22.08 -13.55 9.10
C ASP A 619 22.89 -12.28 9.48
N PHE A 620 23.15 -12.10 10.77
CA PHE A 620 23.81 -10.89 11.29
C PHE A 620 25.31 -10.89 10.95
N SER A 621 25.68 -10.16 9.89
CA SER A 621 27.01 -10.20 9.29
C SER A 621 28.05 -9.32 10.03
N GLN A 622 28.31 -9.64 11.30
CA GLN A 622 29.40 -9.06 12.12
C GLN A 622 30.13 -10.14 12.95
N GLU A 623 31.32 -9.78 13.45
CA GLU A 623 32.17 -10.62 14.31
C GLU A 623 31.83 -10.33 15.79
N GLU A 624 31.30 -11.31 16.52
CA GLU A 624 30.84 -11.18 17.92
C GLU A 624 31.43 -12.29 18.80
N GLU A 625 31.73 -11.98 20.06
CA GLU A 625 32.15 -12.97 21.06
C GLU A 625 30.95 -13.55 21.83
N LEU A 626 30.88 -14.87 21.86
CA LEU A 626 29.82 -15.64 22.47
C LEU A 626 30.35 -16.54 23.59
N THR A 627 29.97 -16.29 24.84
CA THR A 627 30.13 -17.22 25.96
C THR A 627 29.44 -18.58 25.72
N VAL A 628 29.94 -19.65 26.37
CA VAL A 628 29.52 -21.04 26.15
C VAL A 628 29.57 -21.83 27.47
N GLU A 629 28.46 -21.90 28.21
CA GLU A 629 28.38 -22.67 29.46
C GLU A 629 28.08 -24.17 29.22
N VAL A 630 28.81 -25.07 29.89
CA VAL A 630 28.57 -26.52 29.80
C VAL A 630 28.09 -27.14 31.13
N ASP A 631 26.83 -27.57 31.22
CA ASP A 631 26.28 -28.30 32.37
C ASP A 631 26.38 -29.82 32.16
N GLY A 632 27.42 -30.41 32.75
CA GLY A 632 27.67 -31.85 32.78
C GLY A 632 29.11 -32.18 33.20
N GLU A 633 29.47 -33.46 33.13
CA GLU A 633 30.84 -33.95 33.46
C GLU A 633 31.48 -34.67 32.26
N SER A 634 30.92 -34.51 31.04
CA SER A 634 31.23 -35.37 29.89
C SER A 634 31.76 -34.65 28.65
N ILE A 635 31.18 -33.52 28.27
CA ILE A 635 31.79 -32.50 27.40
C ILE A 635 32.47 -31.47 28.29
N GLU A 636 33.58 -30.94 27.79
CA GLU A 636 34.08 -29.60 28.08
C GLU A 636 34.04 -28.85 26.73
N ALA A 637 33.62 -27.60 26.69
CA ALA A 637 33.73 -26.75 25.51
C ALA A 637 34.46 -25.49 25.96
N ASP A 638 35.13 -24.82 25.04
CA ASP A 638 35.70 -23.51 25.30
C ASP A 638 34.57 -22.59 25.76
N SER A 639 34.82 -21.78 26.81
CA SER A 639 33.76 -21.00 27.46
C SER A 639 33.37 -19.74 26.70
N GLU A 640 34.02 -19.47 25.56
CA GLU A 640 33.78 -18.37 24.63
C GLU A 640 34.08 -18.85 23.17
N VAL A 641 33.46 -18.22 22.16
CA VAL A 641 33.72 -18.40 20.72
C VAL A 641 33.46 -17.09 19.94
N THR A 642 34.25 -16.77 18.92
CA THR A 642 34.04 -15.58 18.06
C THR A 642 33.47 -15.97 16.70
N THR A 643 32.58 -15.15 16.12
CA THR A 643 32.03 -15.35 14.76
C THR A 643 32.87 -14.72 13.66
N ASN A 644 32.67 -15.14 12.41
CA ASN A 644 33.22 -14.53 11.20
C ASN A 644 32.36 -13.32 10.79
N ALA A 645 32.90 -12.46 9.91
CA ALA A 645 32.20 -11.29 9.35
C ALA A 645 30.91 -11.58 8.55
N ASP A 646 30.47 -12.84 8.41
CA ASP A 646 29.15 -13.24 7.90
C ASP A 646 28.23 -13.78 9.01
N GLY A 647 28.56 -13.54 10.29
CA GLY A 647 27.83 -14.03 11.45
C GLY A 647 28.03 -15.50 11.77
N SER A 648 28.83 -16.24 11.00
CA SER A 648 29.00 -17.68 11.22
C SER A 648 30.12 -17.99 12.22
N ALA A 649 29.91 -18.89 13.18
CA ALA A 649 30.95 -19.44 14.06
C ALA A 649 30.92 -20.98 14.03
N ALA A 650 31.91 -21.62 14.65
CA ALA A 650 31.91 -23.07 14.85
C ALA A 650 32.58 -23.45 16.19
N ILE A 651 31.78 -23.78 17.20
CA ILE A 651 32.24 -24.14 18.54
C ILE A 651 32.77 -25.56 18.54
N THR A 652 34.00 -25.78 19.00
CA THR A 652 34.55 -27.13 19.11
C THR A 652 34.19 -27.76 20.46
N LEU A 653 33.46 -28.87 20.41
CA LEU A 653 32.90 -29.52 21.60
C LEU A 653 33.77 -30.69 22.05
N ASN A 654 34.61 -30.45 23.04
CA ASN A 654 35.65 -31.35 23.53
C ASN A 654 35.09 -32.38 24.52
N THR A 655 35.77 -33.53 24.67
CA THR A 655 35.16 -34.68 25.35
C THR A 655 36.07 -35.32 26.40
N VAL A 656 35.54 -35.48 27.61
CA VAL A 656 36.32 -35.80 28.81
C VAL A 656 36.63 -37.30 28.91
N ALA A 657 37.92 -37.65 28.93
CA ALA A 657 38.39 -39.03 28.86
C ALA A 657 38.02 -39.92 30.07
N GLU A 658 37.59 -41.15 29.80
CA GLU A 658 36.97 -42.11 30.75
C GLU A 658 35.63 -41.66 31.39
N GLU A 659 35.14 -40.44 31.15
CA GLU A 659 33.79 -40.00 31.50
C GLU A 659 32.80 -40.18 30.33
N PHE A 660 31.55 -40.51 30.64
CA PHE A 660 30.56 -40.94 29.65
C PHE A 660 29.17 -40.47 30.06
N GLY A 661 28.59 -39.53 29.32
CA GLY A 661 27.35 -38.88 29.71
C GLY A 661 26.74 -38.00 28.64
N THR A 662 25.78 -37.19 29.08
CA THR A 662 25.21 -36.06 28.35
C THR A 662 25.60 -34.81 29.12
N SER A 663 26.11 -33.80 28.42
CA SER A 663 26.32 -32.44 28.90
C SER A 663 25.46 -31.51 28.04
N THR A 664 24.85 -30.49 28.62
CA THR A 664 24.18 -29.42 27.87
C THR A 664 25.17 -28.30 27.63
N VAL A 665 25.22 -27.76 26.42
CA VAL A 665 26.05 -26.61 26.04
C VAL A 665 25.13 -25.45 25.74
N THR A 666 25.35 -24.31 26.39
CA THR A 666 24.56 -23.08 26.25
C THR A 666 25.46 -22.00 25.71
N VAL A 667 25.21 -21.55 24.49
CA VAL A 667 25.92 -20.45 23.84
C VAL A 667 25.17 -19.17 24.13
N SER A 668 25.87 -18.07 24.41
CA SER A 668 25.31 -16.77 24.73
C SER A 668 26.25 -15.66 24.32
N ASN A 669 25.79 -14.43 24.12
CA ASN A 669 26.71 -13.30 23.91
C ASN A 669 27.51 -12.95 25.18
N GLU A 670 28.48 -12.02 25.10
CA GLU A 670 29.41 -11.70 26.20
C GLU A 670 28.70 -11.30 27.52
N ASP A 671 27.59 -10.57 27.46
CA ASP A 671 26.81 -10.17 28.65
C ASP A 671 25.77 -11.22 29.11
N GLY A 672 25.56 -12.28 28.32
CA GLY A 672 24.60 -13.35 28.58
C GLY A 672 23.13 -12.97 28.36
N SER A 673 22.83 -11.85 27.69
CA SER A 673 21.46 -11.40 27.41
C SER A 673 20.75 -12.25 26.35
N ILE A 674 21.48 -12.72 25.35
CA ILE A 674 21.05 -13.57 24.25
C ILE A 674 21.68 -14.95 24.47
N SER A 675 20.90 -16.02 24.40
CA SER A 675 21.41 -17.38 24.64
C SER A 675 20.57 -18.49 24.00
N GLU A 676 21.21 -19.57 23.56
CA GLU A 676 20.59 -20.78 22.99
C GLU A 676 21.34 -22.04 23.47
N SER A 677 20.69 -23.22 23.51
CA SER A 677 21.31 -24.43 24.13
C SER A 677 21.10 -25.72 23.35
N ILE A 678 22.12 -26.60 23.34
CA ILE A 678 22.06 -27.94 22.73
C ILE A 678 22.60 -29.05 23.65
N ASP A 679 21.96 -30.22 23.63
CA ASP A 679 22.40 -31.41 24.38
C ASP A 679 23.45 -32.22 23.60
N VAL A 680 24.58 -32.55 24.25
CA VAL A 680 25.75 -33.20 23.64
C VAL A 680 26.18 -34.47 24.42
N ASN A 681 26.48 -35.57 23.74
CA ASN A 681 26.62 -36.92 24.35
C ASN A 681 27.98 -37.60 24.06
N VAL A 682 28.70 -38.15 25.05
CA VAL A 682 30.16 -38.47 24.96
C VAL A 682 30.58 -39.95 25.14
N VAL A 683 31.54 -40.46 24.32
CA VAL A 683 32.06 -41.86 24.34
C VAL A 683 33.57 -42.20 23.88
N GLU A 684 34.66 -42.27 24.72
CA GLU A 684 36.06 -42.82 24.38
C GLU A 684 37.43 -42.10 24.86
N ALA A 685 38.60 -42.06 24.09
CA ALA A 685 39.86 -41.18 24.18
C ALA A 685 40.98 -41.20 23.01
N GLY A 686 41.84 -40.16 22.78
CA GLY A 686 42.73 -39.81 21.58
C GLY A 686 44.24 -39.34 21.72
N GLU A 687 44.81 -38.42 20.85
CA GLU A 687 46.25 -37.91 20.77
C GLU A 687 46.51 -36.49 20.06
N VAL A 688 47.52 -35.67 20.50
CA VAL A 688 47.81 -34.15 20.41
C VAL A 688 48.65 -33.53 19.22
N GLU A 689 48.60 -32.18 18.95
CA GLU A 689 49.81 -31.33 18.57
C GLU A 689 50.08 -29.90 19.25
N ASP A 690 49.25 -28.81 19.29
CA ASP A 690 49.66 -27.37 19.65
C ASP A 690 48.79 -26.51 20.70
N TYR A 691 48.64 -25.14 20.72
CA TYR A 691 48.27 -24.24 21.91
C TYR A 691 47.44 -22.90 21.74
N GLU A 692 46.78 -22.35 22.81
CA GLU A 692 45.73 -21.25 22.87
C GLU A 692 45.64 -20.36 24.18
N LEU A 693 44.92 -19.19 24.22
CA LEU A 693 44.84 -18.15 25.31
C LEU A 693 43.40 -17.92 25.86
N SER A 694 43.21 -17.50 27.12
CA SER A 694 41.90 -17.07 27.70
C SER A 694 41.99 -15.86 28.66
N GLY A 695 40.90 -15.07 28.79
CA GLY A 695 40.63 -14.14 29.90
C GLY A 695 40.89 -12.64 29.68
N LEU A 696 41.11 -12.20 28.44
CA LEU A 696 41.37 -10.79 28.09
C LEU A 696 40.05 -10.08 27.74
N THR A 697 39.80 -8.90 28.33
CA THR A 697 38.61 -8.08 28.08
C THR A 697 38.97 -6.59 28.13
N ASP A 698 38.14 -5.73 27.54
CA ASP A 698 38.29 -4.28 27.57
C ASP A 698 37.83 -3.67 28.92
N LEU A 699 38.18 -2.40 29.20
CA LEU A 699 38.15 -1.82 30.55
C LEU A 699 37.64 -0.36 30.62
N ASP A 700 36.94 0.03 31.70
CA ASP A 700 36.47 1.41 31.96
C ASP A 700 37.30 2.11 33.07
N LEU A 701 37.83 3.29 32.76
CA LEU A 701 38.63 4.17 33.61
C LEU A 701 37.86 4.78 34.79
N ASN A 702 36.53 4.94 34.70
CA ASN A 702 35.71 5.63 35.70
C ASN A 702 34.77 4.71 36.51
N GLY A 703 34.91 3.39 36.38
CA GLY A 703 34.12 2.32 37.03
C GLY A 703 34.18 2.20 38.57
N GLU A 704 34.27 3.30 39.32
CA GLU A 704 34.14 3.31 40.80
C GLU A 704 32.78 3.83 41.33
N ASN A 705 31.84 4.34 40.50
CA ASN A 705 30.60 4.98 41.01
C ASN A 705 29.25 4.70 40.30
N ASN A 706 29.15 3.77 39.33
CA ASN A 706 27.86 3.27 38.83
C ASN A 706 27.68 1.76 39.17
N GLU A 707 26.47 1.20 39.04
CA GLU A 707 26.22 -0.22 39.36
C GLU A 707 26.60 -1.22 38.23
N ASP A 708 27.06 -0.74 37.06
CA ASP A 708 27.17 -1.53 35.80
C ASP A 708 28.53 -1.53 35.03
N THR A 709 29.66 -0.96 35.52
CA THR A 709 30.97 -1.02 34.79
C THR A 709 32.15 -1.56 35.64
N GLN A 710 33.21 -2.10 34.99
CA GLN A 710 34.37 -2.75 35.64
C GLN A 710 35.73 -2.17 35.17
N ALA A 711 36.71 -2.12 36.09
CA ALA A 711 38.02 -1.48 35.88
C ALA A 711 39.24 -2.43 35.82
N THR A 712 39.06 -3.77 35.96
CA THR A 712 40.16 -4.79 35.93
C THR A 712 39.69 -6.19 35.49
N THR A 713 40.56 -7.00 34.83
CA THR A 713 40.33 -8.37 34.31
C THR A 713 41.53 -9.36 34.56
N THR A 714 41.57 -10.62 34.07
CA THR A 714 42.63 -11.64 34.39
C THR A 714 42.89 -12.77 33.34
N LEU A 715 44.16 -13.06 32.96
CA LEU A 715 44.58 -13.88 31.77
C LEU A 715 45.24 -15.28 32.03
N GLU A 716 45.00 -16.37 31.23
CA GLU A 716 45.64 -17.75 31.28
C GLU A 716 45.83 -18.46 29.86
N LEU A 717 46.38 -19.71 29.70
CA LEU A 717 46.90 -20.30 28.39
C LEU A 717 47.04 -21.89 28.29
N PHE A 718 46.61 -22.63 27.21
CA PHE A 718 46.36 -24.12 27.11
C PHE A 718 46.74 -24.90 25.75
N PRO A 719 46.72 -26.28 25.62
CA PRO A 719 46.99 -27.12 24.37
C PRO A 719 46.00 -28.21 23.76
N VAL A 720 45.99 -28.51 22.42
CA VAL A 720 44.92 -29.25 21.61
C VAL A 720 45.25 -30.41 20.54
N ASP A 721 44.23 -31.17 19.99
CA ASP A 721 44.21 -32.43 19.11
C ASP A 721 43.71 -32.34 17.60
N GLU A 722 43.67 -33.45 16.80
CA GLU A 722 43.30 -33.45 15.34
C GLU A 722 41.85 -33.02 14.99
N ASN A 723 40.93 -33.00 15.95
CA ASN A 723 39.59 -32.43 15.76
C ASN A 723 39.40 -31.10 16.52
N GLY A 724 40.46 -30.59 17.16
CA GLY A 724 40.48 -29.30 17.84
C GLY A 724 40.33 -29.38 19.37
N VAL A 725 40.84 -30.44 20.02
CA VAL A 725 40.47 -30.74 21.42
C VAL A 725 41.58 -30.51 22.41
N GLU A 726 41.31 -29.79 23.49
CA GLU A 726 42.18 -29.73 24.65
C GLU A 726 42.65 -31.11 25.15
N VAL A 727 43.96 -31.30 25.28
CA VAL A 727 44.57 -32.59 25.69
C VAL A 727 45.40 -32.52 26.99
N ASP A 728 45.68 -31.32 27.53
CA ASP A 728 46.26 -31.10 28.86
C ASP A 728 45.94 -29.65 29.35
N GLY A 729 46.31 -29.27 30.58
CA GLY A 729 45.91 -27.98 31.19
C GLY A 729 46.95 -26.84 31.18
N ALA A 730 46.55 -25.68 31.73
CA ALA A 730 47.25 -24.39 31.59
C ALA A 730 48.72 -24.30 32.04
N VAL A 731 49.47 -23.40 31.39
CA VAL A 731 50.94 -23.33 31.43
C VAL A 731 51.51 -21.96 31.87
N GLU A 732 52.61 -21.97 32.63
CA GLU A 732 53.30 -20.78 33.18
C GLU A 732 54.00 -19.96 32.07
N ALA A 733 53.68 -18.66 31.95
CA ALA A 733 54.20 -17.74 30.93
C ALA A 733 54.75 -16.42 31.52
N GLU A 734 55.54 -15.70 30.70
CA GLU A 734 56.01 -14.33 30.95
C GLU A 734 55.18 -13.38 30.07
N TRP A 735 54.51 -12.41 30.72
CA TRP A 735 53.44 -11.58 30.17
C TRP A 735 53.91 -10.12 30.04
N THR A 736 53.77 -9.50 28.88
CA THR A 736 54.22 -8.12 28.64
C THR A 736 53.15 -7.33 27.90
N VAL A 737 52.76 -6.18 28.45
CA VAL A 737 51.86 -5.21 27.79
C VAL A 737 52.72 -4.12 27.17
N GLU A 738 52.50 -3.84 25.89
CA GLU A 738 53.03 -2.71 25.13
C GLU A 738 51.86 -1.82 24.69
N ASN A 739 52.09 -0.52 24.49
CA ASN A 739 51.11 0.33 23.81
C ASN A 739 51.17 0.14 22.29
N GLU A 740 50.27 0.80 21.54
CA GLU A 740 50.20 0.73 20.06
C GLU A 740 51.55 1.00 19.34
N ASP A 741 52.40 1.88 19.91
CA ASP A 741 53.75 2.18 19.41
C ASP A 741 54.78 1.04 19.64
N GLY A 742 54.40 -0.02 20.36
CA GLY A 742 55.26 -1.12 20.79
C GLY A 742 56.23 -0.76 21.92
N GLU A 743 55.90 0.24 22.76
CA GLU A 743 56.66 0.57 23.98
C GLU A 743 56.02 -0.12 25.20
N GLU A 744 56.83 -0.87 25.94
CA GLU A 744 56.44 -1.69 27.09
C GLU A 744 55.88 -0.83 28.24
N VAL A 745 54.61 -1.04 28.56
CA VAL A 745 53.82 -0.38 29.62
C VAL A 745 54.07 -1.06 30.97
N ASP A 746 53.77 -2.36 31.09
CA ASP A 746 54.13 -3.17 32.26
C ASP A 746 54.32 -4.67 31.91
N THR A 747 54.98 -5.43 32.79
CA THR A 747 55.35 -6.84 32.57
C THR A 747 55.22 -7.69 33.84
N TYR A 748 54.61 -8.86 33.71
CA TYR A 748 54.33 -9.83 34.78
C TYR A 748 54.84 -11.25 34.44
N THR A 749 54.83 -12.18 35.40
CA THR A 749 55.16 -13.60 35.14
C THR A 749 54.40 -14.51 36.09
N GLY A 750 53.60 -15.42 35.55
CA GLY A 750 52.75 -16.31 36.32
C GLY A 750 51.95 -17.26 35.42
N THR A 751 51.13 -18.11 36.06
CA THR A 751 50.09 -18.86 35.34
C THR A 751 48.87 -17.99 35.05
N ALA A 752 48.64 -16.94 35.85
CA ALA A 752 47.61 -15.92 35.65
C ALA A 752 48.14 -14.51 35.97
N ALA A 753 47.59 -13.45 35.35
CA ALA A 753 47.93 -12.04 35.59
C ALA A 753 46.67 -11.14 35.59
N GLU A 754 46.55 -10.19 36.54
CA GLU A 754 45.40 -9.28 36.70
C GLU A 754 45.70 -7.92 36.02
N LEU A 755 44.86 -7.48 35.08
CA LEU A 755 45.10 -6.35 34.17
C LEU A 755 44.09 -5.21 34.40
N GLY A 756 44.55 -3.95 34.48
CA GLY A 756 43.67 -2.77 34.57
C GLY A 756 44.09 -1.73 35.61
N VAL A 757 43.19 -0.81 35.99
CA VAL A 757 43.52 0.33 36.85
C VAL A 757 43.85 -0.14 38.28
N GLY A 758 45.14 -0.15 38.63
CA GLY A 758 45.65 -0.65 39.90
C GLY A 758 45.88 -2.17 39.98
N GLY A 759 45.92 -2.88 38.84
CA GLY A 759 46.11 -4.33 38.72
C GLY A 759 47.55 -4.82 38.98
N ASP A 760 47.82 -6.10 38.66
CA ASP A 760 49.17 -6.70 38.60
C ASP A 760 49.91 -6.29 37.29
N LEU A 761 49.18 -5.90 36.26
CA LEU A 761 49.57 -5.13 35.07
C LEU A 761 48.75 -3.83 35.09
N ASP A 762 49.36 -2.72 35.49
CA ASP A 762 48.66 -1.48 35.87
C ASP A 762 48.56 -0.47 34.72
N LEU A 763 47.35 0.06 34.48
CA LEU A 763 47.03 1.04 33.44
C LEU A 763 46.63 2.43 34.01
N GLU A 764 46.83 2.70 35.32
CA GLU A 764 46.44 3.96 35.97
C GLU A 764 47.08 5.21 35.31
N GLY A 765 46.30 5.91 34.49
CA GLY A 765 46.68 7.20 33.89
C GLY A 765 47.20 7.13 32.44
N GLU A 766 47.10 5.97 31.80
CA GLU A 766 47.19 5.84 30.35
C GLU A 766 45.87 6.31 29.68
N SER A 767 45.89 6.60 28.38
CA SER A 767 44.70 7.05 27.62
C SER A 767 43.96 5.87 26.99
N GLU A 768 42.70 6.10 26.65
CA GLU A 768 41.90 5.25 25.75
C GLU A 768 42.65 4.85 24.47
N GLY A 769 42.30 3.68 23.94
CA GLY A 769 42.90 3.07 22.74
C GLY A 769 43.57 1.72 22.99
N THR A 770 44.23 1.20 21.95
CA THR A 770 44.65 -0.21 21.85
C THR A 770 46.05 -0.52 22.41
N TYR A 771 46.16 -1.57 23.23
CA TYR A 771 47.40 -2.05 23.85
C TYR A 771 47.66 -3.53 23.51
N THR A 772 48.92 -3.93 23.28
CA THR A 772 49.33 -5.31 22.91
C THR A 772 49.84 -6.10 24.13
N VAL A 773 49.19 -7.21 24.48
CA VAL A 773 49.71 -8.20 25.44
C VAL A 773 50.41 -9.38 24.74
N LYS A 774 51.58 -9.78 25.25
CA LYS A 774 52.40 -10.88 24.72
C LYS A 774 52.68 -11.92 25.79
N ALA A 775 52.69 -13.19 25.41
CA ALA A 775 53.05 -14.31 26.28
C ALA A 775 54.12 -15.21 25.61
N GLU A 776 55.27 -15.37 26.28
CA GLU A 776 56.32 -16.31 25.87
C GLU A 776 56.38 -17.54 26.78
N ILE A 777 56.39 -18.74 26.18
CA ILE A 777 56.69 -19.99 26.89
C ILE A 777 58.16 -20.36 26.66
N GLY A 778 59.01 -19.85 27.55
CA GLY A 778 60.41 -20.20 27.71
C GLY A 778 61.39 -19.62 26.69
N SER A 779 61.11 -19.75 25.39
CA SER A 779 61.74 -18.96 24.31
C SER A 779 60.98 -19.10 22.98
N LEU A 780 59.71 -19.44 23.06
CA LEU A 780 58.76 -19.51 21.96
C LEU A 780 57.63 -18.57 22.34
N GLU A 781 57.54 -17.45 21.62
CA GLU A 781 56.36 -16.60 21.62
C GLU A 781 55.19 -17.46 21.13
N VAL A 782 54.15 -17.55 21.95
CA VAL A 782 52.93 -18.33 21.66
C VAL A 782 51.71 -17.43 21.55
N VAL A 783 51.73 -16.25 22.17
CA VAL A 783 50.65 -15.25 22.10
C VAL A 783 51.25 -13.85 21.96
N ASN A 784 50.60 -13.02 21.15
CA ASN A 784 50.94 -11.63 20.86
C ASN A 784 49.68 -10.97 20.25
N THR A 785 48.83 -10.36 21.09
CA THR A 785 47.45 -9.91 20.78
C THR A 785 47.08 -8.61 21.52
N THR A 786 45.91 -8.01 21.31
CA THR A 786 45.55 -6.64 21.76
C THR A 786 44.24 -6.50 22.57
N PHE A 787 44.02 -5.36 23.25
CA PHE A 787 42.79 -4.97 24.00
C PHE A 787 42.65 -3.41 24.13
N GLU A 788 41.49 -2.89 24.58
CA GLU A 788 41.07 -1.47 24.62
C GLU A 788 40.67 -0.94 26.04
N LEU A 789 40.39 0.38 26.16
CA LEU A 789 40.19 1.13 27.42
C LEU A 789 39.31 2.42 27.20
N VAL A 790 38.31 2.73 28.05
CA VAL A 790 37.27 3.81 27.87
C VAL A 790 36.92 4.63 29.16
N ASP A 791 36.03 5.65 29.14
CA ASP A 791 35.63 6.52 30.32
C ASP A 791 34.16 7.08 30.22
N THR A 792 33.40 7.24 31.33
CA THR A 792 32.00 7.78 31.36
C THR A 792 31.67 8.77 32.52
N THR A 793 31.00 9.93 32.27
CA THR A 793 30.52 10.90 33.31
C THR A 793 29.25 11.72 32.94
N GLU A 794 28.45 12.22 33.92
CA GLU A 794 27.20 13.03 33.71
C GLU A 794 27.44 14.51 33.30
N GLU A 795 26.62 15.03 32.37
CA GLU A 795 26.71 16.39 31.77
C GLU A 795 25.60 17.40 32.16
N THR A 796 25.52 18.55 31.47
CA THR A 796 24.69 19.73 31.85
C THR A 796 23.65 20.07 30.76
N GLU A 797 22.35 20.13 31.10
CA GLU A 797 21.27 20.35 30.11
C GLU A 797 21.11 21.82 29.62
N TYR A 798 20.98 21.97 28.29
CA TYR A 798 20.64 23.22 27.58
C TYR A 798 19.27 23.11 26.87
N VAL A 799 18.72 24.23 26.41
CA VAL A 799 17.45 24.30 25.65
C VAL A 799 17.58 25.31 24.51
N ALA A 800 17.41 24.85 23.28
CA ALA A 800 17.41 25.66 22.06
C ALA A 800 16.00 26.10 21.63
N SER A 801 15.94 27.13 20.77
CA SER A 801 14.70 27.55 20.09
C SER A 801 14.98 28.26 18.77
N GLN A 802 14.25 27.85 17.72
CA GLN A 802 14.24 28.51 16.42
C GLN A 802 13.44 29.83 16.47
N THR A 803 13.97 30.87 15.83
CA THR A 803 13.41 32.24 15.80
C THR A 803 13.07 32.72 14.38
N GLN A 804 13.63 32.09 13.36
CA GLN A 804 13.41 32.34 11.93
C GLN A 804 13.15 31.01 11.20
N ASP A 805 12.15 30.98 10.31
CA ASP A 805 11.78 29.79 9.53
C ASP A 805 12.61 29.66 8.22
N GLU A 806 13.20 30.76 7.76
CA GLU A 806 13.90 30.92 6.47
C GLU A 806 15.06 31.92 6.66
N VAL A 807 16.19 31.68 5.97
CA VAL A 807 17.35 32.59 5.90
C VAL A 807 17.83 32.77 4.46
N GLU A 808 18.42 33.93 4.19
CA GLU A 808 19.05 34.26 2.91
C GLU A 808 20.56 34.19 3.08
N LEU A 809 21.26 33.53 2.17
CA LEU A 809 22.72 33.42 2.14
C LEU A 809 23.24 34.02 0.83
N THR A 810 24.08 35.03 0.97
CA THR A 810 24.64 35.80 -0.16
C THR A 810 26.14 35.56 -0.31
N TYR A 811 26.78 36.25 -1.25
CA TYR A 811 28.18 36.05 -1.59
C TYR A 811 29.13 36.23 -0.39
N ASP A 812 30.00 35.23 -0.17
CA ASP A 812 31.04 35.17 0.89
C ASP A 812 30.50 35.06 2.33
N GLU A 813 29.19 34.79 2.53
CA GLU A 813 28.60 34.49 3.85
C GLU A 813 28.68 32.98 4.17
N GLU A 814 29.15 32.62 5.38
CA GLU A 814 29.21 31.22 5.84
C GLU A 814 27.85 30.77 6.41
N VAL A 815 27.40 29.55 6.08
CA VAL A 815 26.12 28.97 6.54
C VAL A 815 25.96 29.08 8.05
N ASN A 816 27.00 28.70 8.81
CA ASN A 816 26.99 28.74 10.27
C ASN A 816 26.87 30.15 10.87
N GLU A 817 27.34 31.20 10.20
CA GLU A 817 27.15 32.58 10.67
C GLU A 817 25.69 33.02 10.48
N VAL A 818 25.09 32.67 9.34
CA VAL A 818 23.68 33.00 9.04
C VAL A 818 22.72 32.21 9.94
N LEU A 819 23.02 30.93 10.22
CA LEU A 819 22.23 30.09 11.13
C LEU A 819 22.28 30.60 12.59
N GLN A 820 23.38 31.19 13.07
CA GLN A 820 23.45 31.75 14.43
C GLN A 820 22.37 32.81 14.70
N ASP A 821 22.02 33.62 13.69
CA ASP A 821 20.95 34.62 13.79
C ASP A 821 19.53 34.01 13.77
N ALA A 822 19.40 32.72 13.44
CA ALA A 822 18.12 32.00 13.43
C ALA A 822 17.77 31.32 14.76
N PHE A 823 18.73 31.07 15.67
CA PHE A 823 18.51 30.28 16.90
C PHE A 823 18.86 31.04 18.20
N GLU A 824 18.15 30.74 19.30
CA GLU A 824 18.49 31.19 20.67
C GLU A 824 18.59 29.98 21.61
N VAL A 825 19.77 29.73 22.19
CA VAL A 825 20.03 28.64 23.16
C VAL A 825 20.20 29.18 24.59
N THR A 826 19.68 28.46 25.59
CA THR A 826 19.77 28.82 27.02
C THR A 826 20.00 27.60 27.93
N GLU A 827 20.90 27.71 28.92
CA GLU A 827 21.04 26.76 30.05
C GLU A 827 19.68 26.53 30.76
N GLU A 828 19.33 25.30 31.14
CA GLU A 828 18.00 24.96 31.67
C GLU A 828 17.64 25.81 32.92
N GLY A 829 16.53 26.55 32.83
CA GLY A 829 16.08 27.47 33.89
C GLY A 829 16.82 28.81 33.99
N SER A 830 17.77 29.08 33.07
CA SER A 830 18.35 30.41 32.85
C SER A 830 17.39 31.33 32.06
N SER A 831 17.83 32.56 31.81
CA SER A 831 17.17 33.49 30.89
C SER A 831 18.19 34.41 30.19
N LYS A 832 19.40 33.88 30.01
CA LYS A 832 20.51 34.52 29.30
C LYS A 832 20.86 33.57 28.17
N ALA A 833 20.81 34.05 26.94
CA ALA A 833 21.33 33.32 25.78
C ALA A 833 22.79 32.90 26.03
N VAL A 834 23.11 31.71 25.57
CA VAL A 834 24.45 31.14 25.46
C VAL A 834 24.97 31.50 24.06
N ASP A 835 26.28 31.61 23.89
CA ASP A 835 26.87 31.87 22.58
C ASP A 835 26.92 30.52 21.81
N ILE A 836 26.58 30.51 20.51
CA ILE A 836 26.55 29.29 19.67
C ILE A 836 27.89 29.17 18.94
N ASP A 837 28.51 27.98 19.02
CA ASP A 837 29.82 27.69 18.45
C ASP A 837 29.73 26.92 17.11
N GLY A 838 28.63 26.19 16.85
CA GLY A 838 28.44 25.41 15.63
C GLY A 838 27.06 24.77 15.49
N PHE A 839 26.84 24.12 14.34
CA PHE A 839 25.64 23.35 14.01
C PHE A 839 26.03 22.03 13.34
N ASP A 840 25.22 21.00 13.55
CA ASP A 840 25.19 19.76 12.78
C ASP A 840 23.82 19.61 12.13
N TYR A 841 23.79 19.31 10.83
CA TYR A 841 22.56 19.27 10.04
C TYR A 841 22.69 18.43 8.78
N ASP A 842 21.55 17.90 8.34
CA ASP A 842 21.37 17.30 7.03
C ASP A 842 20.70 18.27 6.05
N SER A 843 21.23 18.36 4.84
CA SER A 843 20.64 19.10 3.73
C SER A 843 19.81 18.18 2.83
N ASP A 844 18.61 18.63 2.43
CA ASP A 844 17.85 17.97 1.37
C ASP A 844 18.24 18.41 -0.05
N ASN A 845 19.32 19.17 -0.21
CA ASN A 845 19.81 19.59 -1.52
C ASN A 845 21.31 19.89 -1.46
N VAL A 846 22.14 18.84 -1.46
CA VAL A 846 23.59 18.96 -1.26
C VAL A 846 24.31 19.70 -2.39
N SER A 847 23.66 19.90 -3.56
CA SER A 847 24.22 20.73 -4.63
C SER A 847 24.09 22.24 -4.38
N VAL A 848 23.26 22.65 -3.42
CA VAL A 848 23.06 24.07 -3.05
C VAL A 848 23.76 24.36 -1.72
N VAL A 849 23.52 23.54 -0.69
CA VAL A 849 24.25 23.57 0.59
C VAL A 849 24.62 22.14 0.95
N ASP A 850 25.91 21.82 1.00
CA ASP A 850 26.42 20.52 1.46
C ASP A 850 26.34 20.44 3.00
N ASN A 851 26.36 19.24 3.56
CA ASN A 851 26.35 18.99 5.01
C ASN A 851 27.61 19.54 5.71
N ASP A 852 28.72 19.78 4.97
CA ASP A 852 29.90 20.46 5.51
C ASP A 852 29.78 22.00 5.56
N GLY A 853 28.65 22.55 5.10
CA GLY A 853 28.35 23.98 5.04
C GLY A 853 28.97 24.71 3.85
N SER A 854 29.57 23.99 2.89
CA SER A 854 29.93 24.56 1.60
C SER A 854 28.71 24.83 0.71
N VAL A 855 28.85 25.80 -0.19
CA VAL A 855 27.77 26.31 -1.04
C VAL A 855 28.27 26.34 -2.48
N ASP A 856 27.70 25.48 -3.32
CA ASP A 856 28.20 25.22 -4.68
C ASP A 856 27.34 25.87 -5.80
N GLU A 857 26.01 25.96 -5.63
CA GLU A 857 25.08 26.52 -6.63
C GLU A 857 24.02 27.46 -6.04
N ASP A 858 23.54 28.42 -6.84
CA ASP A 858 22.38 29.26 -6.49
C ASP A 858 21.11 28.42 -6.44
N GLY A 859 20.30 28.54 -5.38
CA GLY A 859 19.09 27.74 -5.23
C GLY A 859 18.49 27.77 -3.83
N THR A 860 17.71 26.73 -3.50
CA THR A 860 17.11 26.55 -2.18
C THR A 860 17.40 25.16 -1.62
N ALA A 861 17.88 25.10 -0.39
CA ALA A 861 17.99 23.89 0.41
C ALA A 861 17.11 24.03 1.67
N THR A 862 16.64 22.91 2.23
CA THR A 862 16.09 22.89 3.58
C THR A 862 17.10 22.12 4.44
N LEU A 863 17.63 22.78 5.48
CA LEU A 863 18.54 22.17 6.44
C LEU A 863 17.74 21.66 7.64
N TYR A 864 17.97 20.41 8.00
CA TYR A 864 17.40 19.76 9.17
C TYR A 864 18.48 19.70 10.24
N VAL A 865 18.36 20.57 11.23
CA VAL A 865 19.34 20.73 12.30
C VAL A 865 19.07 19.69 13.37
N ASP A 866 20.08 18.85 13.60
CA ASP A 866 20.11 17.78 14.60
C ASP A 866 20.81 18.23 15.89
N THR A 867 21.93 18.95 15.78
CA THR A 867 22.73 19.37 16.94
C THR A 867 23.13 20.84 16.86
N ILE A 868 23.13 21.53 18.02
CA ILE A 868 23.70 22.88 18.15
C ILE A 868 24.82 22.86 19.21
N THR A 869 26.04 23.24 18.84
CA THR A 869 27.19 23.29 19.75
C THR A 869 27.27 24.63 20.49
N VAL A 870 27.53 24.64 21.80
CA VAL A 870 27.50 25.84 22.68
C VAL A 870 28.52 25.82 23.84
N ASP A 871 29.02 27.01 24.23
CA ASP A 871 29.83 27.32 25.44
C ASP A 871 30.85 26.22 25.84
N ASP A 872 32.07 26.22 25.29
CA ASP A 872 33.11 25.20 25.55
C ASP A 872 32.71 23.77 25.06
N ASP A 873 32.26 23.64 23.82
CA ASP A 873 32.01 22.38 23.08
C ASP A 873 30.88 21.46 23.65
N ASN A 874 29.84 22.00 24.31
CA ASN A 874 28.66 21.20 24.70
C ASN A 874 27.67 21.07 23.53
N GLU A 875 27.05 19.92 23.38
CA GLU A 875 26.07 19.65 22.31
C GLU A 875 24.62 19.75 22.82
N VAL A 876 23.69 20.10 21.92
CA VAL A 876 22.27 20.28 22.21
C VAL A 876 21.42 19.68 21.09
N ASP A 877 20.88 18.49 21.35
CA ASP A 877 19.97 17.80 20.44
C ASP A 877 18.72 18.63 20.15
N VAL A 878 18.37 18.72 18.87
CA VAL A 878 17.23 19.47 18.34
C VAL A 878 16.59 18.71 17.17
N ASP A 879 15.38 19.14 16.78
CA ASP A 879 14.74 18.72 15.53
C ASP A 879 14.04 19.96 14.96
N PHE A 880 14.85 20.77 14.26
CA PHE A 880 14.40 22.00 13.61
C PHE A 880 14.71 21.93 12.11
N SER A 881 13.82 22.50 11.29
CA SER A 881 14.04 22.64 9.85
C SER A 881 14.09 24.12 9.48
N ILE A 882 15.06 24.53 8.67
CA ILE A 882 15.20 25.91 8.22
C ILE A 882 15.46 25.96 6.71
N ASP A 883 14.69 26.79 6.00
CA ASP A 883 14.88 26.99 4.57
C ASP A 883 16.05 27.97 4.34
N VAL A 884 16.99 27.61 3.47
CA VAL A 884 18.15 28.43 3.08
C VAL A 884 18.02 28.78 1.60
N ASN A 885 17.90 30.08 1.32
CA ASN A 885 17.86 30.62 -0.04
C ASN A 885 19.22 31.22 -0.39
N VAL A 886 19.89 30.65 -1.39
CA VAL A 886 21.25 31.01 -1.82
C VAL A 886 21.20 31.88 -3.09
N ASP A 887 21.73 33.10 -3.01
CA ASP A 887 21.97 33.99 -4.17
C ASP A 887 23.38 34.57 -4.12
N GLN A 888 24.35 33.81 -4.65
CA GLN A 888 25.75 34.21 -4.85
C GLN A 888 25.90 35.32 -5.89
N THR A 889 24.81 35.76 -6.54
CA THR A 889 24.83 36.93 -7.43
C THR A 889 24.69 38.26 -6.67
N ILE A 890 24.37 38.23 -5.37
CA ILE A 890 24.31 39.40 -4.49
C ILE A 890 25.49 39.37 -3.53
N ALA A 891 26.20 40.48 -3.38
CA ALA A 891 27.22 40.68 -2.35
C ALA A 891 26.84 41.83 -1.42
N ASN A 892 26.76 41.57 -0.13
CA ASN A 892 26.61 42.59 0.90
C ASN A 892 28.00 42.96 1.43
N VAL A 893 28.32 44.26 1.39
CA VAL A 893 29.71 44.75 1.53
C VAL A 893 29.78 45.82 2.60
N SER A 894 30.42 45.48 3.71
CA SER A 894 30.67 46.31 4.88
C SER A 894 32.00 47.07 4.82
N ASP A 895 33.00 46.56 4.08
CA ASP A 895 34.33 47.16 3.99
C ASP A 895 35.01 47.18 2.60
N GLN A 896 36.19 47.81 2.54
CA GLN A 896 36.92 48.08 1.29
C GLN A 896 37.61 46.84 0.67
N GLU A 897 37.95 45.82 1.48
CA GLU A 897 38.55 44.57 1.03
C GLU A 897 37.47 43.68 0.39
N GLU A 898 36.32 43.53 1.06
CA GLU A 898 35.09 42.91 0.54
C GLU A 898 34.64 43.56 -0.79
N LEU A 899 34.58 44.90 -0.84
CA LEU A 899 34.23 45.63 -2.07
C LEU A 899 35.18 45.32 -3.22
N SER A 900 36.47 45.15 -2.92
CA SER A 900 37.48 44.86 -3.92
C SER A 900 37.35 43.43 -4.45
N ALA A 901 37.02 42.46 -3.59
CA ALA A 901 36.75 41.07 -3.97
C ALA A 901 35.49 40.95 -4.84
N ALA A 902 34.36 41.50 -4.37
CA ALA A 902 33.09 41.48 -5.10
C ALA A 902 33.15 42.23 -6.45
N LEU A 903 34.05 43.21 -6.60
CA LEU A 903 34.30 43.86 -7.90
C LEU A 903 35.21 43.05 -8.84
N GLU A 904 36.02 42.12 -8.33
CA GLU A 904 36.86 41.23 -9.14
C GLU A 904 36.13 39.93 -9.57
N ASP A 905 35.14 39.44 -8.80
CA ASP A 905 34.38 38.24 -9.18
C ASP A 905 33.41 38.48 -10.35
N GLY A 906 33.29 37.50 -11.24
CA GLY A 906 32.36 37.49 -12.36
C GLY A 906 30.94 37.00 -12.01
N SER A 907 30.75 36.26 -10.92
CA SER A 907 29.44 35.76 -10.46
C SER A 907 28.51 36.92 -10.07
N VAL A 908 28.90 37.66 -9.02
CA VAL A 908 28.20 38.77 -8.38
C VAL A 908 27.65 39.77 -9.40
N LYS A 909 26.33 39.95 -9.49
CA LYS A 909 25.65 40.97 -10.33
C LYS A 909 25.24 42.20 -9.55
N THR A 910 25.00 42.08 -8.25
CA THR A 910 24.57 43.16 -7.38
C THR A 910 25.51 43.31 -6.20
N ILE A 911 26.01 44.52 -5.96
CA ILE A 911 26.83 44.86 -4.79
C ILE A 911 26.07 45.87 -3.94
N ASN A 912 25.74 45.51 -2.71
CA ASN A 912 25.08 46.36 -1.73
C ASN A 912 26.13 46.88 -0.73
N LEU A 913 26.41 48.18 -0.73
CA LEU A 913 27.31 48.78 0.25
C LEU A 913 26.58 49.02 1.58
N ASP A 914 27.28 48.90 2.71
CA ASP A 914 26.80 49.39 4.00
C ASP A 914 26.76 50.93 4.00
N GLY A 915 25.56 51.48 4.22
CA GLY A 915 25.32 52.91 4.30
C GLY A 915 25.94 53.62 5.51
N GLU A 916 26.44 52.89 6.52
CA GLU A 916 27.19 53.47 7.64
C GLU A 916 28.72 53.54 7.39
N THR A 917 29.25 52.92 6.32
CA THR A 917 30.69 52.88 5.99
C THR A 917 31.15 54.04 5.07
N GLU A 918 32.40 54.49 5.29
CA GLU A 918 33.15 55.40 4.41
C GLU A 918 34.10 54.56 3.53
N PHE A 919 33.91 54.57 2.21
CA PHE A 919 34.70 53.80 1.24
C PHE A 919 35.77 54.67 0.55
N ASP A 920 36.92 54.07 0.25
CA ASP A 920 37.95 54.68 -0.62
C ASP A 920 37.53 54.58 -2.10
N ALA A 921 38.12 55.43 -2.95
CA ALA A 921 37.80 55.47 -4.37
C ALA A 921 38.13 54.15 -5.12
N PHE A 922 37.17 53.64 -5.89
CA PHE A 922 37.25 52.34 -6.58
C PHE A 922 36.92 52.40 -8.08
N ALA A 923 37.19 51.31 -8.80
CA ALA A 923 36.90 51.16 -10.23
C ALA A 923 36.00 49.95 -10.50
N VAL A 924 35.05 50.11 -11.42
CA VAL A 924 34.20 49.05 -11.96
C VAL A 924 34.68 48.70 -13.36
N THR A 925 35.20 47.49 -13.55
CA THR A 925 35.90 47.07 -14.78
C THR A 925 35.30 45.85 -15.46
N ARG A 926 34.07 45.47 -15.08
CA ARG A 926 33.33 44.33 -15.61
C ARG A 926 31.89 44.74 -15.94
N ASP A 927 31.35 44.16 -17.00
CA ASP A 927 30.05 44.53 -17.55
C ASP A 927 28.88 44.02 -16.70
N ASP A 928 27.71 44.65 -16.84
CA ASP A 928 26.42 44.24 -16.25
C ASP A 928 26.44 44.09 -14.71
N VAL A 929 26.97 45.09 -14.00
CA VAL A 929 27.00 45.17 -12.52
C VAL A 929 26.13 46.30 -11.98
N THR A 930 25.31 46.00 -10.97
CA THR A 930 24.59 46.99 -10.18
C THR A 930 25.27 47.22 -8.84
N ILE A 931 25.51 48.49 -8.47
CA ILE A 931 26.05 48.91 -7.17
C ILE A 931 25.01 49.76 -6.46
N ASN A 932 24.48 49.27 -5.35
CA ASN A 932 23.55 49.97 -4.49
C ASN A 932 24.33 50.54 -3.30
N GLY A 933 24.52 51.85 -3.27
CA GLY A 933 25.28 52.53 -2.23
C GLY A 933 24.58 52.60 -0.88
N ASN A 934 23.25 52.45 -0.82
CA ASN A 934 22.42 52.53 0.40
C ASN A 934 22.66 53.79 1.28
N GLY A 935 23.27 54.84 0.73
CA GLY A 935 23.67 56.08 1.41
C GLY A 935 25.16 56.21 1.75
N ALA A 936 25.98 55.18 1.52
CA ALA A 936 27.41 55.13 1.84
C ALA A 936 28.19 56.33 1.25
N ASP A 937 29.21 56.81 1.98
CA ASP A 937 30.05 57.95 1.58
C ASP A 937 31.34 57.45 0.92
N ILE A 938 31.54 57.81 -0.35
CA ILE A 938 32.68 57.38 -1.16
C ILE A 938 33.64 58.58 -1.30
N ALA A 939 34.83 58.43 -0.72
CA ALA A 939 35.86 59.47 -0.72
C ALA A 939 36.56 59.58 -2.08
N VAL A 940 36.72 60.81 -2.60
CA VAL A 940 37.42 61.04 -3.87
C VAL A 940 38.94 60.87 -3.73
N GLY A 941 39.51 59.95 -4.49
CA GLY A 941 40.91 59.50 -4.35
C GLY A 941 41.62 59.19 -5.68
N ASP A 942 42.95 59.02 -5.63
CA ASP A 942 43.79 58.66 -6.79
C ASP A 942 43.65 57.15 -7.13
N ILE A 943 42.75 56.81 -8.05
CA ILE A 943 42.55 55.43 -8.51
C ILE A 943 43.72 55.00 -9.42
N GLN A 944 44.35 53.86 -9.11
CA GLN A 944 45.47 53.30 -9.88
C GLN A 944 45.02 52.96 -11.31
N GLY A 945 45.81 53.33 -12.33
CA GLY A 945 45.50 53.07 -13.74
C GLY A 945 44.75 54.20 -14.45
N TYR A 946 43.76 54.81 -13.80
CA TYR A 946 42.83 55.78 -14.42
C TYR A 946 43.41 57.19 -14.59
N GLY A 947 44.44 57.56 -13.83
CA GLY A 947 45.23 58.77 -14.08
C GLY A 947 44.56 60.10 -13.73
N THR A 948 43.36 60.06 -13.13
CA THR A 948 42.64 61.17 -12.51
C THR A 948 42.03 60.71 -11.20
N ALA A 949 41.99 61.59 -10.18
CA ALA A 949 41.24 61.30 -8.96
C ALA A 949 39.74 61.30 -9.24
N ALA A 950 39.03 60.30 -8.72
CA ALA A 950 37.58 60.15 -8.79
C ALA A 950 37.06 59.49 -7.49
N GLY A 951 35.74 59.45 -7.27
CA GLY A 951 35.12 58.56 -6.28
C GLY A 951 34.89 57.17 -6.90
N ILE A 952 34.23 57.13 -8.06
CA ILE A 952 34.01 55.89 -8.84
C ILE A 952 34.53 56.09 -10.26
N ALA A 953 35.38 55.16 -10.74
CA ALA A 953 35.70 55.02 -12.16
C ALA A 953 34.92 53.85 -12.79
N VAL A 954 34.40 54.01 -14.00
CA VAL A 954 33.67 52.96 -14.73
C VAL A 954 34.35 52.73 -16.08
N ASP A 955 34.79 51.50 -16.33
CA ASP A 955 35.52 51.06 -17.55
C ASP A 955 34.85 49.80 -18.12
N ALA A 956 33.52 49.82 -18.12
CA ALA A 956 32.63 48.71 -18.47
C ALA A 956 31.26 49.23 -18.96
N SER A 957 30.46 48.34 -19.53
CA SER A 957 29.12 48.58 -20.06
C SER A 957 28.03 47.95 -19.18
N GLY A 958 26.80 48.46 -19.24
CA GLY A 958 25.68 47.94 -18.43
C GLY A 958 25.76 48.24 -16.93
N VAL A 959 26.69 49.09 -16.49
CA VAL A 959 26.90 49.38 -15.05
C VAL A 959 25.80 50.30 -14.51
N VAL A 960 25.20 49.94 -13.38
CA VAL A 960 24.17 50.75 -12.69
C VAL A 960 24.68 51.13 -11.30
N ILE A 961 24.58 52.41 -10.93
CA ILE A 961 25.00 52.92 -9.62
C ILE A 961 23.81 53.64 -8.99
N ASN A 962 23.34 53.18 -7.83
CA ASN A 962 22.19 53.71 -7.12
C ASN A 962 22.61 54.24 -5.75
N ASP A 963 21.97 55.31 -5.26
CA ASP A 963 21.96 55.69 -3.83
C ASP A 963 23.35 55.90 -3.18
N VAL A 964 24.35 56.38 -3.93
CA VAL A 964 25.70 56.68 -3.40
C VAL A 964 25.85 58.14 -2.94
N THR A 965 26.55 58.36 -1.83
CA THR A 965 27.07 59.70 -1.46
C THR A 965 28.53 59.80 -1.92
N ILE A 966 28.92 60.93 -2.52
CA ILE A 966 30.32 61.16 -2.92
C ILE A 966 30.76 62.54 -2.44
N SER A 967 31.83 62.58 -1.63
CA SER A 967 32.35 63.82 -1.04
C SER A 967 33.83 64.07 -1.37
N GLY A 968 34.15 65.32 -1.71
CA GLY A 968 35.50 65.74 -2.12
C GLY A 968 36.08 66.92 -1.33
N ASP A 969 37.30 67.35 -1.67
CA ASP A 969 37.98 68.50 -1.06
C ASP A 969 37.95 69.79 -1.92
N GLY A 970 37.14 69.79 -2.98
CA GLY A 970 37.15 70.72 -4.10
C GLY A 970 38.01 70.27 -5.29
N SER A 971 38.59 69.07 -5.24
CA SER A 971 39.38 68.48 -6.33
C SER A 971 38.97 67.04 -6.68
N GLY A 972 39.29 66.61 -7.89
CA GLY A 972 38.91 65.29 -8.41
C GLY A 972 37.49 65.23 -9.00
N ASN A 973 37.05 64.06 -9.39
CA ASN A 973 35.74 63.81 -9.99
C ASN A 973 34.84 63.00 -9.03
N GLY A 974 33.52 63.01 -9.24
CA GLY A 974 32.60 62.12 -8.56
C GLY A 974 32.62 60.74 -9.23
N ILE A 975 31.85 60.58 -10.31
CA ILE A 975 31.80 59.37 -11.12
C ILE A 975 32.34 59.68 -12.53
N ILE A 976 33.27 58.86 -13.03
CA ILE A 976 33.81 58.99 -14.38
C ILE A 976 33.77 57.66 -15.14
N GLY A 977 32.94 57.59 -16.17
CA GLY A 977 32.99 56.51 -17.14
C GLY A 977 34.05 56.80 -18.20
N SER A 978 35.02 55.91 -18.40
CA SER A 978 36.07 56.06 -19.42
C SER A 978 36.59 54.72 -19.90
N GLY A 979 36.31 54.39 -21.17
CA GLY A 979 36.67 53.11 -21.80
C GLY A 979 36.24 53.05 -23.27
N GLU A 980 36.30 51.87 -23.88
CA GLU A 980 35.69 51.59 -25.19
C GLU A 980 34.22 51.16 -24.97
N ASP A 981 33.26 51.84 -25.61
CA ASP A 981 31.82 51.54 -25.60
C ASP A 981 31.18 51.41 -24.18
N VAL A 982 31.62 52.28 -23.25
CA VAL A 982 31.12 52.37 -21.87
C VAL A 982 29.69 52.93 -21.81
N GLU A 983 28.76 52.14 -21.26
CA GLU A 983 27.38 52.52 -20.95
C GLU A 983 27.12 52.34 -19.45
N PHE A 984 26.67 53.41 -18.77
CA PHE A 984 26.37 53.36 -17.35
C PHE A 984 25.20 54.25 -16.92
N THR A 985 24.52 53.85 -15.86
CA THR A 985 23.38 54.56 -15.26
C THR A 985 23.72 54.98 -13.84
N VAL A 986 23.36 56.21 -13.44
CA VAL A 986 23.51 56.70 -12.06
C VAL A 986 22.20 57.29 -11.55
N ASN A 987 21.69 56.73 -10.46
CA ASN A 987 20.42 57.11 -9.86
C ASN A 987 20.59 57.59 -8.41
N ASN A 988 19.94 58.71 -8.07
CA ASN A 988 19.79 59.22 -6.70
C ASN A 988 21.11 59.44 -5.92
N ALA A 989 22.23 59.65 -6.59
CA ALA A 989 23.51 59.97 -5.96
C ALA A 989 23.52 61.41 -5.39
N ASP A 990 24.18 61.67 -4.25
CA ASP A 990 24.49 63.03 -3.77
C ASP A 990 26.00 63.31 -3.87
N VAL A 991 26.38 64.14 -4.85
CA VAL A 991 27.78 64.41 -5.22
C VAL A 991 28.16 65.83 -4.80
N SER A 992 29.14 65.97 -3.91
CA SER A 992 29.47 67.25 -3.28
C SER A 992 30.97 67.56 -3.24
N ASP A 993 31.31 68.85 -3.35
CA ASP A 993 32.68 69.37 -3.21
C ASP A 993 33.71 68.73 -4.19
N VAL A 994 33.32 68.48 -5.46
CA VAL A 994 34.19 67.92 -6.52
C VAL A 994 34.41 68.87 -7.72
N THR A 995 35.45 68.63 -8.52
CA THR A 995 35.65 69.36 -9.79
C THR A 995 34.63 68.94 -10.86
N THR A 996 34.40 67.64 -11.05
CA THR A 996 33.41 67.13 -12.02
C THR A 996 32.47 66.16 -11.33
N GLY A 997 31.16 66.26 -11.50
CA GLY A 997 30.15 65.42 -10.87
C GLY A 997 30.08 64.02 -11.47
N ILE A 998 29.32 63.85 -12.56
CA ILE A 998 29.22 62.60 -13.33
C ILE A 998 29.65 62.86 -14.78
N TYR A 999 30.58 62.07 -15.32
CA TYR A 999 31.17 62.36 -16.62
C TYR A 999 31.39 61.12 -17.50
N ALA A 1000 30.90 61.15 -18.75
CA ALA A 1000 31.08 60.09 -19.75
C ALA A 1000 32.17 60.44 -20.78
N ASN A 1001 33.29 59.73 -20.75
CA ASN A 1001 34.50 59.99 -21.52
C ASN A 1001 34.78 58.87 -22.54
N ALA A 1002 34.12 58.93 -23.70
CA ALA A 1002 34.34 58.02 -24.82
C ALA A 1002 35.81 58.04 -25.29
N ALA A 1003 36.36 56.86 -25.58
CA ALA A 1003 37.65 56.69 -26.23
C ALA A 1003 37.64 57.15 -27.71
N GLN A 1004 38.80 57.16 -28.37
CA GLN A 1004 38.86 57.57 -29.77
C GLN A 1004 38.25 56.52 -30.70
N GLU A 1005 37.20 56.92 -31.44
CA GLU A 1005 36.42 56.07 -32.35
C GLU A 1005 35.48 55.06 -31.66
N SER A 1006 35.24 55.19 -30.36
CA SER A 1006 34.14 54.51 -29.63
C SER A 1006 32.96 55.45 -29.38
N ASP A 1007 31.84 54.88 -28.95
CA ASP A 1007 30.72 55.63 -28.36
C ASP A 1007 30.82 55.57 -26.81
N ALA A 1008 29.93 56.28 -26.11
CA ALA A 1008 29.68 56.12 -24.67
C ALA A 1008 28.24 56.53 -24.35
N ALA A 1009 27.63 55.92 -23.34
CA ALA A 1009 26.27 56.23 -22.91
C ALA A 1009 26.19 56.50 -21.39
N LEU A 1010 25.43 57.51 -21.00
CA LEU A 1010 25.18 57.87 -19.60
C LEU A 1010 23.71 58.21 -19.39
N THR A 1011 23.05 57.47 -18.51
CA THR A 1011 21.73 57.84 -17.96
C THR A 1011 21.95 58.36 -16.54
N ALA A 1012 21.52 59.58 -16.22
CA ALA A 1012 21.65 60.12 -14.87
C ALA A 1012 20.31 60.67 -14.37
N GLU A 1013 19.71 60.01 -13.38
CA GLU A 1013 18.39 60.37 -12.85
C GLU A 1013 18.37 60.70 -11.35
N ASN A 1014 17.61 61.74 -10.99
CA ASN A 1014 17.31 62.13 -9.60
C ASN A 1014 18.55 62.52 -8.73
N ASN A 1015 19.75 62.64 -9.32
CA ASN A 1015 20.98 62.91 -8.57
C ASN A 1015 21.03 64.36 -8.05
N THR A 1016 21.68 64.58 -6.91
CA THR A 1016 21.98 65.90 -6.34
C THR A 1016 23.44 66.26 -6.51
N PHE A 1017 23.72 67.52 -6.83
CA PHE A 1017 25.07 68.07 -6.98
C PHE A 1017 25.21 69.34 -6.13
N THR A 1018 26.21 69.40 -5.25
CA THR A 1018 26.42 70.55 -4.35
C THR A 1018 27.85 71.07 -4.42
N ASN A 1019 28.04 72.36 -4.74
CA ASN A 1019 29.35 73.02 -4.82
C ASN A 1019 30.37 72.32 -5.77
N VAL A 1020 29.89 71.86 -6.92
CA VAL A 1020 30.71 71.20 -7.97
C VAL A 1020 31.14 72.19 -9.06
N GLU A 1021 32.37 72.11 -9.61
CA GLU A 1021 32.77 73.02 -10.70
C GLU A 1021 32.02 72.71 -12.01
N ALA A 1022 31.79 71.42 -12.33
CA ALA A 1022 30.94 70.95 -13.42
C ALA A 1022 30.08 69.75 -12.95
N GLY A 1023 28.77 69.75 -13.19
CA GLY A 1023 27.84 68.71 -12.72
C GLY A 1023 27.84 67.46 -13.61
N ILE A 1024 27.03 67.43 -14.67
CA ILE A 1024 26.94 66.28 -15.61
C ILE A 1024 27.53 66.65 -16.97
N GLY A 1025 28.32 65.77 -17.60
CA GLY A 1025 28.85 66.03 -18.95
C GLY A 1025 29.48 64.83 -19.67
N GLY A 1026 30.07 65.08 -20.84
CA GLY A 1026 30.79 64.06 -21.60
C GLY A 1026 31.55 64.58 -22.83
N THR A 1027 32.23 63.67 -23.53
CA THR A 1027 33.10 63.94 -24.69
C THR A 1027 32.40 63.77 -26.06
N GLU A 1028 33.11 64.08 -27.16
CA GLU A 1028 32.63 63.85 -28.53
C GLU A 1028 32.29 62.36 -28.74
N ASN A 1029 31.07 62.06 -29.20
CA ASN A 1029 30.40 60.75 -29.29
C ASN A 1029 29.67 60.24 -28.02
N ALA A 1030 29.70 60.93 -26.88
CA ALA A 1030 28.85 60.54 -25.75
C ALA A 1030 27.35 60.77 -26.05
N THR A 1031 26.49 59.84 -25.63
CA THR A 1031 25.03 60.00 -25.56
C THR A 1031 24.63 60.11 -24.10
N ILE A 1032 23.86 61.13 -23.73
CA ILE A 1032 23.53 61.40 -22.32
C ILE A 1032 22.02 61.63 -22.17
N ASP A 1033 21.39 60.91 -21.24
CA ASP A 1033 20.02 61.15 -20.77
C ASP A 1033 20.04 61.67 -19.32
N VAL A 1034 19.21 62.67 -19.00
CA VAL A 1034 19.30 63.42 -17.72
C VAL A 1034 17.95 63.93 -17.22
N THR A 1035 17.40 63.27 -16.20
CA THR A 1035 16.05 63.53 -15.69
C THR A 1035 16.04 63.78 -14.17
N ASN A 1036 15.28 64.75 -13.68
CA ASN A 1036 15.05 65.05 -12.25
C ASN A 1036 16.28 65.39 -11.38
N ASN A 1037 17.46 65.65 -11.96
CA ASN A 1037 18.66 66.01 -11.20
C ASN A 1037 18.56 67.41 -10.58
N THR A 1038 19.29 67.65 -9.49
CA THR A 1038 19.28 68.91 -8.73
C THR A 1038 20.69 69.46 -8.54
N PHE A 1039 20.95 70.68 -9.03
CA PHE A 1039 22.25 71.36 -8.95
C PHE A 1039 22.18 72.57 -8.01
N LYS A 1040 23.04 72.63 -7.00
CA LYS A 1040 23.11 73.66 -5.96
C LYS A 1040 24.51 74.24 -5.85
N ASP A 1041 24.64 75.57 -5.87
CA ASP A 1041 25.93 76.28 -5.76
C ASP A 1041 27.01 75.81 -6.79
N ALA A 1042 26.58 75.23 -7.93
CA ALA A 1042 27.47 74.64 -8.93
C ALA A 1042 28.01 75.67 -9.94
N GLY A 1043 29.21 75.44 -10.49
CA GLY A 1043 29.83 76.29 -11.50
C GLY A 1043 29.15 76.17 -12.87
N GLU A 1044 29.15 74.96 -13.41
CA GLU A 1044 28.43 74.55 -14.62
C GLU A 1044 27.50 73.40 -14.25
N GLY A 1045 26.18 73.54 -14.48
CA GLY A 1045 25.22 72.49 -14.13
C GLY A 1045 25.34 71.26 -15.04
N ILE A 1046 24.89 71.39 -16.29
CA ILE A 1046 25.07 70.37 -17.33
C ILE A 1046 26.07 70.92 -18.36
N GLY A 1047 27.28 70.34 -18.39
CA GLY A 1047 28.43 70.75 -19.18
C GLY A 1047 28.63 69.88 -20.42
N LEU A 1048 27.83 70.10 -21.45
CA LEU A 1048 27.86 69.27 -22.68
C LEU A 1048 28.97 69.72 -23.64
N GLY A 1049 29.88 68.80 -23.96
CA GLY A 1049 30.94 69.01 -24.94
C GLY A 1049 30.43 69.10 -26.38
N GLY A 1050 31.31 69.54 -27.29
CA GLY A 1050 31.01 69.52 -28.71
C GLY A 1050 30.98 68.08 -29.24
N GLY A 1051 29.84 67.65 -29.78
CA GLY A 1051 29.65 66.29 -30.29
C GLY A 1051 29.00 65.30 -29.32
N VAL A 1052 28.47 65.79 -28.19
CA VAL A 1052 27.57 65.03 -27.31
C VAL A 1052 26.16 65.01 -27.90
N THR A 1053 25.49 63.86 -27.81
CA THR A 1053 24.06 63.68 -28.14
C THR A 1053 23.24 63.62 -26.84
N VAL A 1054 22.02 64.16 -26.84
CA VAL A 1054 21.07 63.98 -25.73
C VAL A 1054 19.82 63.31 -26.28
N THR A 1055 19.34 62.26 -25.62
CA THR A 1055 18.13 61.53 -25.96
C THR A 1055 16.87 62.24 -25.42
N GLY A 1056 15.68 61.80 -25.84
CA GLY A 1056 14.40 62.39 -25.41
C GLY A 1056 14.01 63.77 -26.01
N ALA A 1057 14.97 64.60 -26.44
CA ALA A 1057 14.71 65.99 -26.86
C ALA A 1057 14.91 66.30 -28.35
N ASP A 1058 14.01 67.12 -28.94
CA ASP A 1058 14.18 67.69 -30.29
C ASP A 1058 15.19 68.86 -30.30
N ASP A 1059 15.98 68.97 -31.38
CA ASP A 1059 17.00 70.01 -31.68
C ASP A 1059 16.60 71.48 -31.39
N ASP A 1060 15.29 71.78 -31.47
CA ASP A 1060 14.70 73.10 -31.31
C ASP A 1060 14.25 73.41 -29.86
N GLU A 1061 14.09 72.38 -29.00
CA GLU A 1061 13.59 72.53 -27.61
C GLU A 1061 14.56 72.00 -26.52
N PHE A 1062 15.60 71.24 -26.89
CA PHE A 1062 16.76 70.76 -26.11
C PHE A 1062 17.05 71.50 -24.77
N ALA A 1063 17.43 72.79 -24.83
CA ALA A 1063 17.84 73.54 -23.64
C ALA A 1063 16.66 74.03 -22.76
N THR A 1064 15.43 73.66 -23.12
CA THR A 1064 14.22 73.83 -22.29
C THR A 1064 13.84 72.49 -21.68
N TYR A 1065 13.94 71.39 -22.44
CA TYR A 1065 13.81 70.01 -21.91
C TYR A 1065 14.73 69.79 -20.70
N LEU A 1066 16.03 70.05 -20.88
CA LEU A 1066 17.04 69.95 -19.81
C LEU A 1066 16.76 70.85 -18.58
N GLU A 1067 15.99 71.93 -18.72
CA GLU A 1067 15.64 72.87 -17.63
C GLU A 1067 14.27 72.57 -16.99
N ASP A 1068 13.32 72.02 -17.74
CA ASP A 1068 11.98 71.66 -17.23
C ASP A 1068 12.03 70.35 -16.42
N GLU A 1069 13.01 69.48 -16.70
CA GLU A 1069 13.21 68.20 -16.01
C GLU A 1069 14.29 68.25 -14.92
N ASN A 1070 15.11 69.29 -14.80
CA ASN A 1070 16.18 69.37 -13.78
C ASN A 1070 16.09 70.68 -12.96
N THR A 1071 16.45 70.64 -11.68
CA THR A 1071 16.40 71.79 -10.75
C THR A 1071 17.76 72.48 -10.64
N PHE A 1072 17.80 73.81 -10.75
CA PHE A 1072 19.04 74.60 -10.64
C PHE A 1072 18.88 75.73 -9.61
N GLU A 1073 19.71 75.72 -8.56
CA GLU A 1073 19.72 76.71 -7.47
C GLU A 1073 21.11 77.37 -7.35
N ASP A 1074 21.15 78.71 -7.45
CA ASP A 1074 22.35 79.56 -7.30
C ASP A 1074 23.59 79.14 -8.16
N VAL A 1075 23.34 78.53 -9.34
CA VAL A 1075 24.35 78.08 -10.32
C VAL A 1075 24.95 79.25 -11.14
N ASP A 1076 26.27 79.23 -11.37
CA ASP A 1076 27.02 80.34 -11.99
C ASP A 1076 26.80 80.44 -13.52
N THR A 1077 26.51 79.32 -14.21
CA THR A 1077 26.28 79.23 -15.67
C THR A 1077 24.98 78.52 -16.04
N GLU A 1078 24.04 79.23 -16.70
CA GLU A 1078 22.81 78.64 -17.26
C GLU A 1078 23.09 77.66 -18.42
N VAL A 1079 22.39 76.51 -18.43
CA VAL A 1079 22.49 75.40 -19.42
C VAL A 1079 22.47 75.88 -20.89
N LYS A 1080 21.72 76.95 -21.19
CA LYS A 1080 21.57 77.52 -22.55
C LYS A 1080 22.85 78.06 -23.21
N ASN A 1081 24.01 78.07 -22.55
CA ASN A 1081 25.22 78.74 -23.05
C ASN A 1081 26.23 77.84 -23.79
N TYR A 1082 26.02 76.52 -23.83
CA TYR A 1082 26.92 75.58 -24.51
C TYR A 1082 26.35 75.08 -25.86
N ARG A 1083 26.91 75.58 -26.97
CA ARG A 1083 26.71 75.17 -28.37
C ARG A 1083 27.89 75.59 -29.25
#